data_AF-A0A836KJD4-F1
#
_entry.id   AF-A0A836KJD4-F1
#
_cell.length_a   1.000
_cell.length_b   1.000
_cell.length_c   1.000
_cell.angle_alpha   90.00
_cell.angle_beta   90.00
_cell.angle_gamma   90.00
#
_symmetry.space_group_name_H-M   'P 1'
#
loop_
_entity.id
_entity.type
_entity.pdbx_description
1 polymer ?
#
loop_
_entity_poly.entity_id
_entity_poly.type
_entity_poly.pdbx_seq_one_letter_code
_entity_poly.pdbx_strand_id
1 'polypeptide(L)'
;MHFRALGQRKGGFFLVSRAPRASALRIFSTRSTAIQSSRMLPCAATELKCPRRACASQGSESVSNEEEASLHLKSCFSAEPVQSAVPCSDDGTASLVTSIAELHQHRAQMASVYMGFLADRRVQYRDQLLLSGLGSIQGRMQVLLRRLLACHSQAAADDAHALPEAAAQMTLAAVRMLKETWMRINGVTFRSGEAAMRRAYIRELRDCYATLMCSGLLQSEGDVRLILSEMHSTDLIEPDASFYEALFMALWFLEEVRGSAGVAGERPAAGSPQTPEIVAGEVRQLRRSVAGDLAGHYMGHALAQPSASSTPTADGAPTHRAVRAETWEVFFATLANAQPAPKLLDLWWKRFLDWLDEQGTAVSGKSPIDAQDEGESAATGAPVPYQAIHAVLAWCAQSREMEKALNYFNAVNQRGVMVHATTLPHVSSPSPLAEDFTEPGCLTCPSKHTAVQQLQLALLVKLMASTKSIKMDGGLRSLVVRDVQRQVSPDVLYTAPWGVINDLIAGLSVPSAMQLLRRCSSSAAAATALSRPAGREDGSDERARNEEATAAKSSSTREIPFFVWASLLRRCSREHLQDEAESLFVFLRKKFPITSPEKRELIEIMMRMYTTMHPPDFLSTMDVFIQHVIRTPEGEPKVKPDAVLYELLIKAADTRNAAMMIFLEACAAGVTLTEELFEALMGSTQYKTVASLSRKLPHDYAASSLDAQLKIPADADAHLRREEALRARGKPLYDSTGDAG
;
A
#
# COMPACT_ATOMS: atom_id res chain seq x y z
N MET A 1 -14.65 -36.98 -55.18
CA MET A 1 -15.79 -36.36 -55.89
C MET A 1 -15.51 -34.87 -56.05
N HIS A 2 -15.67 -34.36 -57.27
CA HIS A 2 -15.39 -32.98 -57.71
C HIS A 2 -16.26 -31.92 -57.03
N PHE A 3 -15.71 -30.73 -56.74
CA PHE A 3 -15.99 -29.52 -57.53
C PHE A 3 -15.02 -28.37 -57.23
N ARG A 4 -14.53 -27.74 -58.31
CA ARG A 4 -13.80 -26.46 -58.40
C ARG A 4 -14.82 -25.31 -58.57
N ALA A 5 -14.51 -24.13 -58.02
CA ALA A 5 -14.75 -22.79 -58.62
C ALA A 5 -14.12 -21.73 -57.69
N LEU A 6 -12.96 -21.12 -57.98
CA LEU A 6 -12.73 -19.95 -58.84
C LEU A 6 -13.68 -18.75 -58.62
N GLY A 7 -13.11 -17.67 -58.09
CA GLY A 7 -13.67 -16.32 -58.05
C GLY A 7 -12.57 -15.27 -57.90
N GLN A 8 -11.87 -14.96 -59.00
CA GLN A 8 -11.04 -13.76 -59.16
C GLN A 8 -11.92 -12.54 -59.50
N ARG A 9 -11.65 -11.38 -58.89
CA ARG A 9 -11.78 -10.02 -59.49
C ARG A 9 -10.93 -9.05 -58.65
N LYS A 10 -9.86 -8.48 -59.22
CA LYS A 10 -9.73 -7.07 -59.71
C LYS A 10 -10.23 -6.06 -58.66
N GLY A 11 -9.45 -5.13 -58.11
CA GLY A 11 -8.29 -4.37 -58.59
C GLY A 11 -8.57 -2.89 -58.27
N GLY A 12 -7.60 -2.13 -57.79
CA GLY A 12 -7.78 -0.69 -57.54
C GLY A 12 -6.74 -0.06 -56.63
N PHE A 13 -5.70 0.50 -57.23
CA PHE A 13 -4.83 1.51 -56.62
C PHE A 13 -5.60 2.81 -56.41
N PHE A 14 -5.47 3.43 -55.23
CA PHE A 14 -5.62 4.88 -55.06
C PHE A 14 -4.60 5.39 -54.03
N LEU A 15 -3.58 6.08 -54.53
CA LEU A 15 -2.81 7.08 -53.83
C LEU A 15 -3.70 8.32 -53.67
N VAL A 16 -3.98 8.74 -52.43
CA VAL A 16 -4.44 10.11 -52.16
C VAL A 16 -3.70 10.63 -50.94
N SER A 17 -2.69 11.45 -51.24
CA SER A 17 -2.09 12.42 -50.34
C SER A 17 -3.16 13.43 -49.92
N ARG A 18 -3.38 13.63 -48.61
CA ARG A 18 -4.05 14.82 -48.09
C ARG A 18 -3.62 15.12 -46.67
N ALA A 19 -2.84 16.19 -46.52
CA ALA A 19 -2.72 16.94 -45.28
C ALA A 19 -4.05 17.65 -44.96
N PRO A 20 -4.32 17.90 -43.67
CA PRO A 20 -4.97 19.13 -43.24
C PRO A 20 -4.07 19.82 -42.19
N ARG A 21 -3.56 21.02 -42.50
CA ARG A 21 -4.18 22.33 -42.18
C ARG A 21 -4.37 22.55 -40.68
N ALA A 22 -3.52 23.45 -40.18
CA ALA A 22 -3.64 24.14 -38.91
C ALA A 22 -5.00 24.86 -38.81
N SER A 23 -5.66 24.66 -37.67
CA SER A 23 -6.84 25.41 -37.25
C SER A 23 -6.53 26.00 -35.88
N ALA A 24 -6.28 27.30 -35.86
CA ALA A 24 -6.24 28.09 -34.63
C ALA A 24 -7.66 28.13 -34.04
N LEU A 25 -7.84 27.55 -32.85
CA LEU A 25 -9.05 27.72 -32.05
C LEU A 25 -8.76 28.75 -30.96
N ARG A 26 -9.31 29.95 -31.18
CA ARG A 26 -9.48 31.01 -30.18
C ARG A 26 -10.26 30.45 -28.99
N ILE A 27 -9.67 30.53 -27.82
CA ILE A 27 -10.37 30.29 -26.55
C ILE A 27 -11.28 31.51 -26.31
N PHE A 28 -12.58 31.26 -26.22
CA PHE A 28 -13.55 32.24 -25.77
C PHE A 28 -13.35 32.48 -24.27
N SER A 29 -13.01 33.71 -23.92
CA SER A 29 -13.15 34.28 -22.58
C SER A 29 -14.63 34.29 -22.20
N THR A 30 -15.01 33.52 -21.18
CA THR A 30 -16.31 33.63 -20.53
C THR A 30 -16.17 34.39 -19.22
N ARG A 31 -16.77 35.58 -19.26
CA ARG A 31 -17.07 36.53 -18.18
C ARG A 31 -17.24 35.91 -16.80
N SER A 32 -16.45 36.45 -15.88
CA SER A 32 -16.72 36.56 -14.44
C SER A 32 -18.08 37.21 -14.19
N THR A 33 -18.98 36.48 -13.52
CA THR A 33 -20.14 37.06 -12.84
C THR A 33 -19.88 37.00 -11.33
N ALA A 34 -19.64 38.17 -10.75
CA ALA A 34 -19.62 38.39 -9.33
C ALA A 34 -21.00 38.06 -8.75
N ILE A 35 -21.05 37.16 -7.75
CA ILE A 35 -22.19 37.04 -6.84
C ILE A 35 -21.72 37.48 -5.47
N GLN A 36 -22.38 38.53 -5.00
CA GLN A 36 -22.20 39.16 -3.70
C GLN A 36 -23.10 38.46 -2.67
N SER A 37 -22.56 38.26 -1.47
CA SER A 37 -23.25 38.14 -0.18
C SER A 37 -24.07 36.88 0.16
N SER A 38 -23.63 36.16 1.21
CA SER A 38 -24.34 36.22 2.50
C SER A 38 -23.44 35.83 3.68
N ARG A 39 -23.45 36.67 4.72
CA ARG A 39 -22.95 36.33 6.07
C ARG A 39 -23.97 35.38 6.70
N MET A 40 -23.53 34.24 7.21
CA MET A 40 -24.27 33.50 8.23
C MET A 40 -23.41 33.23 9.47
N LEU A 41 -24.05 33.48 10.61
CA LEU A 41 -23.59 33.37 12.00
C LEU A 41 -23.33 31.90 12.41
N PRO A 42 -22.60 31.68 13.53
CA PRO A 42 -22.16 30.36 13.95
C PRO A 42 -23.26 29.61 14.71
N CYS A 43 -23.50 28.35 14.35
CA CYS A 43 -24.35 27.45 15.14
C CYS A 43 -23.51 26.57 16.07
N ALA A 44 -23.70 26.86 17.36
CA ALA A 44 -23.58 26.06 18.58
C ALA A 44 -23.06 24.62 18.46
N ALA A 45 -21.97 24.37 19.19
CA ALA A 45 -21.53 23.05 19.63
C ALA A 45 -22.48 22.51 20.70
N THR A 46 -23.01 21.31 20.49
CA THR A 46 -23.70 20.51 21.51
C THR A 46 -22.67 19.78 22.36
N GLU A 47 -22.46 20.28 23.57
CA GLU A 47 -21.70 19.62 24.63
C GLU A 47 -22.38 18.30 25.06
N LEU A 48 -21.73 17.17 24.83
CA LEU A 48 -22.05 15.90 25.48
C LEU A 48 -21.39 15.86 26.87
N LYS A 49 -22.17 16.24 27.89
CA LYS A 49 -21.86 16.04 29.30
C LYS A 49 -21.86 14.54 29.65
N CYS A 50 -20.74 14.04 30.16
CA CYS A 50 -20.72 12.82 30.98
C CYS A 50 -20.58 13.20 32.47
N PRO A 51 -21.23 12.46 33.40
CA PRO A 51 -21.51 12.93 34.74
C PRO A 51 -20.33 12.72 35.69
N ARG A 52 -19.89 13.81 36.33
CA ARG A 52 -19.03 13.75 37.52
C ARG A 52 -19.86 13.30 38.73
N ARG A 53 -19.46 12.19 39.34
CA ARG A 53 -19.94 11.75 40.65
C ARG A 53 -19.21 12.58 41.71
N ALA A 54 -19.96 13.41 42.42
CA ALA A 54 -19.49 14.17 43.57
C ALA A 54 -19.51 13.28 44.83
N CYS A 55 -18.40 13.24 45.56
CA CYS A 55 -18.41 13.00 46.99
C CYS A 55 -17.90 14.27 47.65
N ALA A 56 -18.75 14.85 48.50
CA ALA A 56 -18.48 16.04 49.28
C ALA A 56 -17.87 15.65 50.63
N SER A 57 -16.87 16.41 51.09
CA SER A 57 -16.69 16.69 52.51
C SER A 57 -15.94 18.03 52.69
N GLN A 58 -16.70 18.98 53.21
CA GLN A 58 -16.39 20.13 54.07
C GLN A 58 -14.95 20.60 54.23
N GLY A 59 -14.78 21.92 54.07
CA GLY A 59 -13.53 22.64 54.27
C GLY A 59 -13.25 23.08 55.70
N SER A 60 -12.03 23.57 55.87
CA SER A 60 -11.60 24.50 56.92
C SER A 60 -10.32 25.18 56.43
N GLU A 61 -10.27 26.49 56.59
CA GLU A 61 -9.21 27.41 56.16
C GLU A 61 -7.89 27.17 56.92
N SER A 62 -6.75 27.43 56.28
CA SER A 62 -5.64 28.23 56.83
C SER A 62 -4.48 28.37 55.84
N VAL A 63 -3.68 29.39 56.10
CA VAL A 63 -2.76 30.13 55.25
C VAL A 63 -1.33 29.55 55.30
N SER A 64 -0.59 29.76 54.18
CA SER A 64 0.88 29.78 54.00
C SER A 64 1.74 28.58 54.44
N ASN A 65 2.41 27.94 53.47
CA ASN A 65 3.88 27.97 53.35
C ASN A 65 4.36 27.22 52.10
N GLU A 66 4.96 27.96 51.17
CA GLU A 66 5.82 27.43 50.11
C GLU A 66 7.20 27.14 50.71
N GLU A 67 7.46 25.93 51.20
CA GLU A 67 8.83 25.40 51.40
C GLU A 67 8.82 23.94 51.90
N GLU A 68 8.20 22.99 51.18
CA GLU A 68 8.33 21.57 51.57
C GLU A 68 8.22 20.54 50.41
N ALA A 69 8.31 20.97 49.15
CA ALA A 69 8.24 20.08 47.99
C ALA A 69 9.62 19.57 47.49
N SER A 70 10.71 19.86 48.21
CA SER A 70 12.10 19.56 47.77
C SER A 70 12.76 18.38 48.49
N LEU A 71 12.07 17.67 49.38
CA LEU A 71 12.67 16.64 50.25
C LEU A 71 12.12 15.21 50.09
N HIS A 72 11.21 14.94 49.16
CA HIS A 72 10.67 13.58 48.95
C HIS A 72 11.27 12.79 47.76
N LEU A 73 12.27 13.33 47.05
CA LEU A 73 12.94 12.66 45.92
C LEU A 73 14.23 11.89 46.29
N LYS A 74 14.56 11.75 47.58
CA LYS A 74 15.81 11.10 48.04
C LYS A 74 15.64 9.74 48.74
N SER A 75 14.43 9.18 48.79
CA SER A 75 14.13 7.99 49.64
C SER A 75 13.89 6.66 48.92
N CYS A 76 14.06 6.57 47.60
CA CYS A 76 13.86 5.30 46.86
C CYS A 76 15.12 4.72 46.18
N PHE A 77 16.31 5.26 46.45
CA PHE A 77 17.56 4.66 46.01
C PHE A 77 18.48 4.46 47.22
N SER A 78 18.19 3.41 48.01
CA SER A 78 19.19 2.85 48.91
C SER A 78 20.27 2.21 48.04
N ALA A 79 21.42 2.87 47.99
CA ALA A 79 22.63 2.36 47.36
C ALA A 79 23.19 1.24 48.25
N GLU A 80 22.97 -0.01 47.85
CA GLU A 80 23.98 -1.02 48.16
C GLU A 80 25.20 -0.76 47.28
N PRO A 81 26.42 -0.80 47.84
CA PRO A 81 27.63 -0.67 47.05
C PRO A 81 27.69 -1.88 46.11
N VAL A 82 27.59 -1.62 44.80
CA VAL A 82 27.94 -2.57 43.75
C VAL A 82 29.39 -2.99 44.00
N GLN A 83 29.55 -4.11 44.69
CA GLN A 83 30.82 -4.81 44.73
C GLN A 83 31.15 -5.16 43.29
N SER A 84 32.33 -4.70 42.87
CA SER A 84 33.04 -5.06 41.64
C SER A 84 32.65 -6.44 41.12
N ALA A 85 31.66 -6.48 40.23
CA ALA A 85 31.36 -7.65 39.43
C ALA A 85 32.61 -7.93 38.59
N VAL A 86 33.11 -9.16 38.69
CA VAL A 86 34.17 -9.71 37.84
C VAL A 86 33.88 -9.32 36.39
N PRO A 87 34.84 -8.79 35.61
CA PRO A 87 34.60 -8.43 34.22
C PRO A 87 34.11 -9.67 33.49
N CYS A 88 32.81 -9.66 33.14
CA CYS A 88 32.23 -10.59 32.20
C CYS A 88 33.12 -10.54 30.95
N SER A 89 33.61 -11.69 30.48
CA SER A 89 34.60 -11.78 29.40
C SER A 89 34.29 -10.81 28.26
N ASP A 90 35.28 -10.03 27.81
CA ASP A 90 35.14 -9.01 26.76
C ASP A 90 34.43 -9.51 25.49
N ASP A 91 34.46 -10.82 25.24
CA ASP A 91 33.75 -11.48 24.12
C ASP A 91 32.21 -11.38 24.20
N GLY A 92 31.64 -11.38 25.41
CA GLY A 92 30.19 -11.35 25.64
C GLY A 92 29.58 -9.99 25.32
N THR A 93 30.23 -8.91 25.76
CA THR A 93 29.79 -7.54 25.50
C THR A 93 29.93 -7.17 24.02
N ALA A 94 31.02 -7.60 23.36
CA ALA A 94 31.22 -7.42 21.93
C ALA A 94 30.07 -8.04 21.11
N SER A 95 29.64 -9.26 21.44
CA SER A 95 28.51 -9.91 20.75
C SER A 95 27.18 -9.17 20.95
N LEU A 96 26.97 -8.51 22.09
CA LEU A 96 25.74 -7.75 22.35
C LEU A 96 25.74 -6.41 21.61
N VAL A 97 26.89 -5.74 21.51
CA VAL A 97 27.07 -4.55 20.66
C VAL A 97 26.75 -4.87 19.20
N THR A 98 27.26 -6.00 18.69
CA THR A 98 26.91 -6.48 17.34
C THR A 98 25.41 -6.72 17.20
N SER A 99 24.75 -7.28 18.22
CA SER A 99 23.30 -7.53 18.20
C SER A 99 22.49 -6.22 18.11
N ILE A 100 22.92 -5.15 18.78
CA ILE A 100 22.28 -3.83 18.68
C ILE A 100 22.47 -3.23 17.28
N ALA A 101 23.67 -3.33 16.71
CA ALA A 101 23.93 -2.86 15.34
C ALA A 101 23.07 -3.61 14.30
N GLU A 102 22.93 -4.94 14.45
CA GLU A 102 22.05 -5.77 13.62
C GLU A 102 20.57 -5.37 13.77
N LEU A 103 20.13 -5.03 14.99
CA LEU A 103 18.76 -4.54 15.22
C LEU A 103 18.48 -3.23 14.47
N HIS A 104 19.41 -2.28 14.48
CA HIS A 104 19.29 -1.06 13.69
C HIS A 104 19.25 -1.34 12.18
N GLN A 105 20.10 -2.25 11.70
CA GLN A 105 20.11 -2.67 10.31
C GLN A 105 18.78 -3.31 9.91
N HIS A 106 18.22 -4.20 10.74
CA HIS A 106 16.92 -4.82 10.50
C HIS A 106 15.77 -3.81 10.50
N ARG A 107 15.79 -2.80 11.40
CA ARG A 107 14.81 -1.71 11.39
C ARG A 107 14.86 -0.93 10.07
N ALA A 108 16.05 -0.55 9.60
CA ALA A 108 16.22 0.13 8.31
C ALA A 108 15.80 -0.74 7.12
N GLN A 109 16.11 -2.04 7.18
CA GLN A 109 15.67 -3.01 6.18
C GLN A 109 14.14 -3.13 6.15
N MET A 110 13.49 -3.15 7.32
CA MET A 110 12.03 -3.19 7.42
C MET A 110 11.39 -1.97 6.77
N ALA A 111 11.89 -0.76 7.04
CA ALA A 111 11.44 0.46 6.38
C ALA A 111 11.60 0.40 4.86
N SER A 112 12.77 -0.03 4.38
CA SER A 112 13.03 -0.20 2.94
C SER A 112 12.06 -1.17 2.26
N VAL A 113 11.83 -2.33 2.88
CA VAL A 113 10.89 -3.34 2.35
C VAL A 113 9.47 -2.81 2.37
N TYR A 114 9.08 -2.14 3.47
CA TYR A 114 7.75 -1.58 3.64
C TYR A 114 7.43 -0.54 2.56
N MET A 115 8.35 0.40 2.31
CA MET A 115 8.18 1.39 1.25
C MET A 115 8.22 0.76 -0.15
N GLY A 116 8.99 -0.33 -0.32
CA GLY A 116 9.01 -1.13 -1.54
C GLY A 116 7.66 -1.77 -1.90
N PHE A 117 6.79 -2.02 -0.94
CA PHE A 117 5.45 -2.56 -1.20
C PHE A 117 4.57 -1.65 -2.05
N LEU A 118 4.81 -0.35 -2.07
CA LEU A 118 4.06 0.57 -2.94
C LEU A 118 4.24 0.27 -4.42
N ALA A 119 5.40 -0.27 -4.81
CA ALA A 119 5.67 -0.70 -6.17
C ALA A 119 4.93 -1.99 -6.54
N ASP A 120 4.65 -2.87 -5.57
CA ASP A 120 3.93 -4.13 -5.80
C ASP A 120 2.47 -4.04 -5.36
N ARG A 121 1.59 -3.77 -6.33
CA ARG A 121 0.15 -3.67 -6.12
C ARG A 121 -0.47 -4.92 -5.47
N ARG A 122 0.17 -6.09 -5.55
CA ARG A 122 -0.34 -7.32 -4.92
C ARG A 122 -0.43 -7.20 -3.41
N VAL A 123 0.46 -6.45 -2.79
CA VAL A 123 0.49 -6.26 -1.33
C VAL A 123 -0.76 -5.57 -0.81
N GLN A 124 -1.46 -4.81 -1.65
CA GLN A 124 -2.71 -4.13 -1.30
C GLN A 124 -3.91 -5.08 -1.18
N TYR A 125 -3.83 -6.30 -1.72
CA TYR A 125 -4.93 -7.27 -1.67
C TYR A 125 -4.53 -8.68 -1.26
N ARG A 126 -3.22 -8.97 -1.14
CA ARG A 126 -2.68 -10.23 -0.59
C ARG A 126 -1.98 -9.96 0.72
N ASP A 127 -2.67 -10.29 1.80
CA ASP A 127 -2.17 -10.12 3.17
C ASP A 127 -0.91 -10.95 3.43
N GLN A 128 -0.81 -12.14 2.83
CA GLN A 128 0.37 -13.00 2.98
C GLN A 128 1.64 -12.33 2.47
N LEU A 129 1.59 -11.55 1.39
CA LEU A 129 2.78 -10.85 0.86
C LEU A 129 3.26 -9.77 1.82
N LEU A 130 2.35 -9.02 2.43
CA LEU A 130 2.68 -8.02 3.45
C LEU A 130 3.32 -8.69 4.67
N LEU A 131 2.66 -9.72 5.20
CA LEU A 131 3.09 -10.42 6.41
C LEU A 131 4.39 -11.20 6.21
N SER A 132 4.57 -11.88 5.07
CA SER A 132 5.81 -12.64 4.80
C SER A 132 7.00 -11.72 4.52
N GLY A 133 6.78 -10.59 3.84
CA GLY A 133 7.84 -9.63 3.53
C GLY A 133 8.43 -8.99 4.80
N LEU A 134 7.58 -8.64 5.77
CA LEU A 134 8.03 -8.04 7.03
C LEU A 134 8.34 -9.08 8.13
N GLY A 135 7.64 -10.20 8.15
CA GLY A 135 7.68 -11.19 9.23
C GLY A 135 9.03 -11.87 9.40
N SER A 136 9.79 -12.07 8.31
CA SER A 136 11.14 -12.64 8.39
C SER A 136 12.13 -11.70 9.10
N ILE A 137 12.05 -10.40 8.83
CA ILE A 137 12.88 -9.37 9.47
C ILE A 137 12.47 -9.22 10.92
N GLN A 138 11.16 -9.15 11.17
CA GLN A 138 10.60 -9.09 12.51
C GLN A 138 11.04 -10.27 13.39
N GLY A 139 10.95 -11.50 12.87
CA GLY A 139 11.39 -12.70 13.59
C GLY A 139 12.85 -12.64 14.01
N ARG A 140 13.75 -12.13 13.15
CA ARG A 140 15.17 -11.91 13.51
C ARG A 140 15.32 -10.87 14.62
N MET A 141 14.59 -9.75 14.54
CA MET A 141 14.59 -8.73 15.60
C MET A 141 14.11 -9.30 16.94
N GLN A 142 13.08 -10.16 16.94
CA GLN A 142 12.61 -10.81 18.17
C GLN A 142 13.69 -11.68 18.80
N VAL A 143 14.42 -12.47 18.01
CA VAL A 143 15.48 -13.34 18.51
C VAL A 143 16.58 -12.49 19.18
N LEU A 144 17.02 -11.42 18.54
CA LEU A 144 18.04 -10.53 19.08
C LEU A 144 17.58 -9.80 20.36
N LEU A 145 16.33 -9.29 20.40
CA LEU A 145 15.80 -8.64 21.60
C LEU A 145 15.58 -9.61 22.76
N ARG A 146 15.12 -10.85 22.48
CA ARG A 146 15.02 -11.89 23.52
C ARG A 146 16.39 -12.28 24.06
N ARG A 147 17.42 -12.31 23.20
CA ARG A 147 18.82 -12.52 23.63
C ARG A 147 19.28 -11.40 24.57
N LEU A 148 18.99 -10.14 24.26
CA LEU A 148 19.30 -8.99 25.13
C LEU A 148 18.59 -9.10 26.49
N LEU A 149 17.32 -9.50 26.50
CA LEU A 149 16.56 -9.74 27.75
C LEU A 149 17.15 -10.88 28.59
N ALA A 150 17.57 -11.98 27.95
CA ALA A 150 18.16 -13.13 28.64
C ALA A 150 19.53 -12.84 29.28
N CYS A 151 20.31 -11.92 28.71
CA CYS A 151 21.57 -11.49 29.31
C CYS A 151 21.38 -10.80 30.67
N HIS A 152 20.22 -10.20 30.91
CA HIS A 152 19.90 -9.59 32.20
C HIS A 152 19.49 -10.64 33.24
N SER A 153 18.77 -11.69 32.84
CA SER A 153 18.34 -12.75 33.77
C SER A 153 19.50 -13.64 34.22
N GLN A 154 20.51 -13.89 33.38
CA GLN A 154 21.71 -14.64 33.77
C GLN A 154 22.56 -13.93 34.83
N ALA A 155 22.50 -12.60 34.93
CA ALA A 155 23.14 -11.85 36.01
C ALA A 155 22.35 -11.90 37.33
N ALA A 156 21.07 -12.28 37.29
CA ALA A 156 20.20 -12.41 38.45
C ALA A 156 19.96 -13.87 38.89
N ALA A 157 20.19 -14.83 37.98
CA ALA A 157 19.89 -16.26 38.17
C ALA A 157 20.97 -17.07 38.90
N ASP A 158 21.91 -16.42 39.59
CA ASP A 158 22.55 -17.06 40.74
C ASP A 158 21.54 -17.30 41.89
N ASP A 159 20.33 -16.69 41.83
CA ASP A 159 19.18 -17.05 42.65
C ASP A 159 17.97 -17.51 41.79
N ALA A 160 17.87 -18.83 41.64
CA ALA A 160 16.68 -19.66 41.43
C ALA A 160 15.78 -19.52 40.17
N HIS A 161 15.70 -20.67 39.48
CA HIS A 161 14.62 -21.24 38.64
C HIS A 161 14.33 -20.73 37.22
N ALA A 162 14.18 -21.73 36.33
CA ALA A 162 14.05 -21.65 34.89
C ALA A 162 12.83 -20.83 34.42
N LEU A 163 13.08 -19.90 33.49
CA LEU A 163 12.05 -19.15 32.76
C LEU A 163 11.23 -20.09 31.86
N PRO A 164 9.88 -20.07 31.92
CA PRO A 164 9.04 -20.86 31.02
C PRO A 164 9.15 -20.34 29.58
N GLU A 165 9.31 -21.26 28.64
CA GLU A 165 9.42 -21.05 27.19
C GLU A 165 8.10 -20.60 26.52
N ALA A 166 7.08 -20.25 27.30
CA ALA A 166 5.78 -19.80 26.82
C ALA A 166 5.79 -18.28 26.60
N ALA A 167 5.28 -17.85 25.44
CA ALA A 167 5.14 -16.47 24.98
C ALA A 167 4.72 -15.48 26.09
N ALA A 168 5.69 -14.98 26.85
CA ALA A 168 5.44 -13.97 27.87
C ALA A 168 5.12 -12.66 27.15
N GLN A 169 3.88 -12.20 27.31
CA GLN A 169 3.47 -10.85 26.94
C GLN A 169 4.50 -9.85 27.48
N MET A 170 4.83 -8.84 26.69
CA MET A 170 5.82 -7.84 27.07
C MET A 170 5.35 -7.07 28.30
N THR A 171 5.93 -7.33 29.47
CA THR A 171 5.59 -6.63 30.71
C THR A 171 6.37 -5.33 30.85
N LEU A 172 5.87 -4.39 31.64
CA LEU A 172 6.58 -3.14 31.96
C LEU A 172 7.97 -3.40 32.57
N ALA A 173 8.10 -4.45 33.38
CA ALA A 173 9.38 -4.88 33.95
C ALA A 173 10.36 -5.34 32.86
N ALA A 174 9.89 -6.12 31.89
CA ALA A 174 10.70 -6.55 30.75
C ALA A 174 11.16 -5.35 29.89
N VAL A 175 10.28 -4.38 29.66
CA VAL A 175 10.64 -3.13 28.95
C VAL A 175 11.74 -2.39 29.71
N ARG A 176 11.63 -2.23 31.03
CA ARG A 176 12.65 -1.57 31.85
C ARG A 176 13.99 -2.30 31.83
N MET A 177 13.99 -3.62 31.99
CA MET A 177 15.20 -4.43 31.90
C MET A 177 15.87 -4.33 30.52
N LEU A 178 15.08 -4.32 29.44
CA LEU A 178 15.60 -4.13 28.09
C LEU A 178 16.27 -2.76 27.94
N LYS A 179 15.61 -1.68 28.38
CA LYS A 179 16.17 -0.32 28.36
C LYS A 179 17.49 -0.25 29.11
N GLU A 180 17.54 -0.73 30.34
CA GLU A 180 18.76 -0.71 31.16
C GLU A 180 19.90 -1.47 30.49
N THR A 181 19.60 -2.64 29.92
CA THR A 181 20.57 -3.46 29.20
C THR A 181 21.07 -2.76 27.93
N TRP A 182 20.16 -2.17 27.16
CA TRP A 182 20.48 -1.37 25.97
C TRP A 182 21.42 -0.20 26.29
N MET A 183 21.07 0.59 27.32
CA MET A 183 21.86 1.74 27.74
C MET A 183 23.24 1.33 28.28
N ARG A 184 23.31 0.21 29.02
CA ARG A 184 24.58 -0.35 29.53
C ARG A 184 25.51 -0.77 28.39
N ILE A 185 24.98 -1.45 27.37
CA ILE A 185 25.77 -1.92 26.22
C ILE A 185 26.31 -0.73 25.42
N ASN A 186 25.49 0.30 25.20
CA ASN A 186 25.92 1.49 24.47
C ASN A 186 26.79 2.45 25.31
N GLY A 187 27.06 2.11 26.57
CA GLY A 187 27.93 2.91 27.45
C GLY A 187 27.35 4.27 27.83
N VAL A 188 26.03 4.48 27.67
CA VAL A 188 25.40 5.78 27.89
C VAL A 188 24.71 5.80 29.25
N THR A 189 25.19 6.66 30.16
CA THR A 189 24.65 6.79 31.51
C THR A 189 23.99 8.15 31.74
N PHE A 190 22.91 8.17 32.51
CA PHE A 190 22.18 9.41 32.84
C PHE A 190 22.94 10.34 33.80
N ARG A 191 24.01 9.87 34.46
CA ARG A 191 24.65 10.54 35.61
C ARG A 191 25.55 11.74 35.27
N SER A 192 25.66 12.13 33.99
CA SER A 192 26.46 13.29 33.60
C SER A 192 25.61 14.55 33.50
N GLY A 193 26.06 15.64 34.14
CA GLY A 193 25.48 16.98 34.00
C GLY A 193 25.69 17.61 32.61
N GLU A 194 26.44 16.96 31.72
CA GLU A 194 26.71 17.48 30.38
C GLU A 194 25.50 17.32 29.45
N ALA A 195 25.04 18.44 28.88
CA ALA A 195 23.92 18.48 27.94
C ALA A 195 24.13 17.63 26.68
N ALA A 196 25.39 17.38 26.29
CA ALA A 196 25.73 16.49 25.17
C ALA A 196 25.44 15.01 25.51
N MET A 197 25.87 14.54 26.67
CA MET A 197 25.59 13.18 27.14
C MET A 197 24.09 12.95 27.35
N ARG A 198 23.36 13.94 27.90
CA ARG A 198 21.90 13.85 28.04
C ARG A 198 21.18 13.72 26.69
N ARG A 199 21.65 14.42 25.65
CA ARG A 199 21.10 14.28 24.28
C ARG A 199 21.39 12.91 23.67
N ALA A 200 22.59 12.38 23.87
CA ALA A 200 22.95 11.02 23.45
C ALA A 200 22.07 9.98 24.16
N TYR A 201 21.90 10.10 25.48
CA TYR A 201 21.04 9.24 26.28
C TYR A 201 19.59 9.19 25.75
N ILE A 202 18.99 10.36 25.51
CA ILE A 202 17.62 10.45 25.01
C ILE A 202 17.50 9.84 23.61
N ARG A 203 18.51 10.01 22.74
CA ARG A 203 18.52 9.43 21.39
C ARG A 203 18.53 7.90 21.46
N GLU A 204 19.45 7.32 22.22
CA GLU A 204 19.56 5.86 22.40
C GLU A 204 18.28 5.26 22.97
N LEU A 205 17.68 5.93 23.93
CA LEU A 205 16.43 5.48 24.55
C LEU A 205 15.27 5.45 23.53
N ARG A 206 15.15 6.48 22.69
CA ARG A 206 14.16 6.52 21.61
C ARG A 206 14.41 5.45 20.57
N ASP A 207 15.67 5.20 20.24
CA ASP A 207 16.06 4.15 19.31
C ASP A 207 15.72 2.76 19.84
N CYS A 208 15.91 2.52 21.15
CA CYS A 208 15.46 1.30 21.82
C CYS A 208 13.94 1.13 21.68
N TYR A 209 13.14 2.17 21.96
CA TYR A 209 11.68 2.11 21.83
C TYR A 209 11.20 1.87 20.40
N ALA A 210 11.75 2.60 19.41
CA ALA A 210 11.40 2.40 18.01
C ALA A 210 11.79 0.99 17.51
N THR A 211 12.90 0.44 18.00
CA THR A 211 13.31 -0.95 17.69
C THR A 211 12.37 -1.97 18.31
N LEU A 212 11.96 -1.75 19.56
CA LEU A 212 10.98 -2.57 20.25
C LEU A 212 9.64 -2.58 19.52
N MET A 213 9.18 -1.42 19.02
CA MET A 213 7.96 -1.30 18.23
C MET A 213 7.97 -2.22 16.99
N CYS A 214 9.03 -2.18 16.18
CA CYS A 214 9.14 -2.99 14.96
C CYS A 214 9.33 -4.50 15.24
N SER A 215 9.72 -4.88 16.45
CA SER A 215 10.08 -6.26 16.76
C SER A 215 8.92 -7.24 16.77
N GLY A 216 7.66 -6.80 16.91
CA GLY A 216 6.51 -7.70 17.07
C GLY A 216 6.48 -8.45 18.40
N LEU A 217 7.29 -8.05 19.38
CA LEU A 217 7.11 -8.45 20.78
C LEU A 217 5.90 -7.76 21.42
N LEU A 218 5.50 -6.61 20.88
CA LEU A 218 4.24 -5.94 21.20
C LEU A 218 3.16 -6.49 20.28
N GLN A 219 2.10 -7.04 20.88
CA GLN A 219 1.08 -7.79 20.15
C GLN A 219 -0.26 -7.05 20.15
N SER A 220 -0.50 -6.13 21.09
CA SER A 220 -1.77 -5.41 21.22
C SER A 220 -1.60 -3.89 21.16
N GLU A 221 -2.70 -3.17 20.89
CA GLU A 221 -2.75 -1.72 21.04
C GLU A 221 -2.49 -1.32 22.51
N GLY A 222 -2.89 -2.17 23.46
CA GLY A 222 -2.60 -1.99 24.89
C GLY A 222 -1.10 -1.89 25.17
N ASP A 223 -0.29 -2.72 24.50
CA ASP A 223 1.17 -2.71 24.64
C ASP A 223 1.76 -1.39 24.11
N VAL A 224 1.24 -0.87 22.99
CA VAL A 224 1.67 0.42 22.44
C VAL A 224 1.39 1.55 23.43
N ARG A 225 0.21 1.56 24.05
CA ARG A 225 -0.16 2.55 25.08
C ARG A 225 0.71 2.42 26.33
N LEU A 226 1.08 1.19 26.70
CA LEU A 226 2.02 0.93 27.80
C LEU A 226 3.39 1.54 27.51
N ILE A 227 3.91 1.37 26.29
CA ILE A 227 5.19 1.98 25.88
C ILE A 227 5.11 3.51 25.90
N LEU A 228 4.05 4.10 25.34
CA LEU A 228 3.84 5.55 25.38
C LEU A 228 3.74 6.08 26.83
N SER A 229 3.06 5.34 27.71
CA SER A 229 2.96 5.66 29.13
C SER A 229 4.33 5.61 29.82
N GLU A 230 5.13 4.59 29.57
CA GLU A 230 6.47 4.46 30.14
C GLU A 230 7.41 5.58 29.66
N MET A 231 7.38 5.91 28.36
CA MET A 231 8.12 7.04 27.79
C MET A 231 7.76 8.36 28.50
N HIS A 232 6.47 8.62 28.69
CA HIS A 232 5.98 9.87 29.25
C HIS A 232 6.16 9.97 30.78
N SER A 233 5.79 8.91 31.51
CA SER A 233 5.72 8.94 32.98
C SER A 233 7.05 8.61 33.68
N THR A 234 7.82 7.67 33.13
CA THR A 234 9.05 7.19 33.77
C THR A 234 10.27 7.88 33.18
N ASP A 235 10.38 7.91 31.85
CA ASP A 235 11.57 8.46 31.17
C ASP A 235 11.47 9.97 30.90
N LEU A 236 10.26 10.54 31.04
CA LEU A 236 9.97 11.96 30.77
C LEU A 236 10.41 12.39 29.37
N ILE A 237 10.24 11.48 28.39
CA ILE A 237 10.53 11.73 26.98
C ILE A 237 9.25 11.68 26.14
N GLU A 238 9.18 12.55 25.16
CA GLU A 238 8.15 12.49 24.11
C GLU A 238 8.62 11.59 22.97
N PRO A 239 7.70 10.84 22.32
CA PRO A 239 8.00 10.13 21.09
C PRO A 239 8.40 11.11 19.98
N ASP A 240 9.26 10.65 19.07
CA ASP A 240 9.68 11.42 17.90
C ASP A 240 9.25 10.74 16.59
N ALA A 241 9.57 11.39 15.47
CA ALA A 241 9.26 10.90 14.13
C ALA A 241 9.63 9.42 13.91
N SER A 242 10.84 9.02 14.31
CA SER A 242 11.33 7.64 14.18
C SER A 242 10.45 6.63 14.94
N PHE A 243 9.93 7.02 16.10
CA PHE A 243 8.98 6.19 16.85
C PHE A 243 7.66 5.99 16.09
N TYR A 244 7.08 7.06 15.54
CA TYR A 244 5.82 6.96 14.78
C TYR A 244 5.99 6.20 13.46
N GLU A 245 7.11 6.38 12.76
CA GLU A 245 7.47 5.59 11.58
C GLU A 245 7.53 4.09 11.91
N ALA A 246 8.22 3.74 13.01
CA ALA A 246 8.27 2.38 13.52
C ALA A 246 6.89 1.83 13.90
N LEU A 247 6.06 2.66 14.55
CA LEU A 247 4.71 2.31 14.95
C LEU A 247 3.82 2.00 13.74
N PHE A 248 3.80 2.86 12.71
CA PHE A 248 2.99 2.64 11.50
C PHE A 248 3.34 1.34 10.77
N MET A 249 4.63 0.97 10.74
CA MET A 249 5.07 -0.33 10.23
C MET A 249 4.64 -1.50 11.13
N ALA A 250 4.67 -1.30 12.46
CA ALA A 250 4.31 -2.31 13.44
C ALA A 250 2.79 -2.60 13.51
N LEU A 251 1.93 -1.64 13.14
CA LEU A 251 0.46 -1.79 13.21
C LEU A 251 -0.05 -3.06 12.52
N TRP A 252 0.61 -3.51 11.46
CA TRP A 252 0.22 -4.70 10.69
C TRP A 252 0.37 -6.02 11.46
N PHE A 253 1.06 -6.00 12.59
CA PHE A 253 1.35 -7.17 13.42
C PHE A 253 0.53 -7.23 14.70
N LEU A 254 -0.24 -6.19 15.00
CA LEU A 254 -1.12 -6.17 16.16
C LEU A 254 -2.24 -7.21 16.00
N GLU A 255 -2.62 -7.86 17.09
CA GLU A 255 -3.66 -8.90 17.14
C GLU A 255 -5.02 -8.36 16.70
N GLU A 256 -5.33 -7.11 17.04
CA GLU A 256 -6.54 -6.41 16.63
C GLU A 256 -6.62 -6.29 15.10
N VAL A 257 -5.47 -6.17 14.44
CA VAL A 257 -5.34 -6.09 12.98
C VAL A 257 -5.27 -7.48 12.35
N ARG A 258 -4.55 -8.44 12.93
CA ARG A 258 -4.41 -9.80 12.38
C ARG A 258 -5.64 -10.67 12.54
N GLY A 259 -6.66 -10.19 13.26
CA GLY A 259 -7.96 -10.85 13.43
C GLY A 259 -7.82 -12.28 13.92
N SER A 260 -7.94 -12.53 15.23
CA SER A 260 -7.88 -13.87 15.83
C SER A 260 -8.69 -14.90 15.02
N ALA A 261 -8.00 -15.66 14.18
CA ALA A 261 -8.56 -16.75 13.40
C ALA A 261 -8.47 -18.09 14.17
N GLY A 262 -8.12 -18.08 15.47
CA GLY A 262 -7.73 -19.34 16.12
C GLY A 262 -7.66 -19.40 17.64
N VAL A 263 -8.00 -18.36 18.42
CA VAL A 263 -8.10 -18.55 19.88
C VAL A 263 -9.53 -18.96 20.22
N ALA A 264 -9.71 -20.27 20.35
CA ALA A 264 -10.94 -20.94 20.77
C ALA A 264 -11.49 -20.35 22.08
N GLY A 265 -12.76 -19.90 22.07
CA GLY A 265 -13.51 -19.71 23.31
C GLY A 265 -14.56 -18.61 23.30
N GLU A 266 -14.30 -17.48 22.64
CA GLU A 266 -15.28 -16.39 22.62
C GLU A 266 -16.22 -16.52 21.43
N ARG A 267 -17.46 -16.94 21.74
CA ARG A 267 -18.58 -16.86 20.80
C ARG A 267 -18.65 -15.41 20.28
N PRO A 268 -18.50 -15.16 18.97
CA PRO A 268 -18.82 -13.85 18.42
C PRO A 268 -20.26 -13.51 18.84
N ALA A 269 -20.45 -12.29 19.35
CA ALA A 269 -21.77 -11.80 19.72
C ALA A 269 -22.76 -12.10 18.59
N ALA A 270 -23.91 -12.70 18.93
CA ALA A 270 -24.88 -13.22 17.98
C ALA A 270 -25.27 -12.15 16.94
N GLY A 271 -24.72 -12.26 15.72
CA GLY A 271 -24.95 -11.27 14.66
C GLY A 271 -23.97 -11.42 13.51
N SER A 272 -24.20 -12.41 12.65
CA SER A 272 -23.43 -12.80 11.45
C SER A 272 -22.08 -13.51 11.70
N PRO A 273 -21.98 -14.82 11.42
CA PRO A 273 -20.67 -15.42 11.19
C PRO A 273 -20.06 -14.75 9.95
N GLN A 274 -19.01 -13.95 10.14
CA GLN A 274 -18.25 -13.42 9.01
C GLN A 274 -17.59 -14.60 8.30
N THR A 275 -18.12 -14.95 7.13
CA THR A 275 -17.46 -15.90 6.25
C THR A 275 -16.06 -15.36 5.92
N PRO A 276 -15.02 -16.21 5.93
CA PRO A 276 -13.67 -15.77 5.60
C PRO A 276 -13.68 -15.14 4.20
N GLU A 277 -13.40 -13.85 4.12
CA GLU A 277 -13.34 -13.14 2.85
C GLU A 277 -12.15 -13.69 2.05
N ILE A 278 -12.42 -14.36 0.92
CA ILE A 278 -11.37 -14.90 0.04
C ILE A 278 -11.05 -13.86 -1.03
N VAL A 279 -9.83 -13.33 -1.03
CA VAL A 279 -9.36 -12.35 -2.01
C VAL A 279 -8.22 -12.97 -2.82
N ALA A 280 -8.40 -13.07 -4.15
CA ALA A 280 -7.42 -13.65 -5.07
C ALA A 280 -6.92 -15.05 -4.67
N GLY A 281 -7.82 -15.83 -4.06
CA GLY A 281 -7.59 -17.20 -3.62
C GLY A 281 -7.00 -17.36 -2.21
N GLU A 282 -6.74 -16.27 -1.50
CA GLU A 282 -6.24 -16.29 -0.13
C GLU A 282 -7.34 -15.85 0.84
N VAL A 283 -7.44 -16.50 2.00
CA VAL A 283 -8.28 -16.02 3.09
C VAL A 283 -7.67 -14.75 3.64
N ARG A 284 -8.46 -13.68 3.71
CA ARG A 284 -8.06 -12.40 4.30
C ARG A 284 -7.66 -12.61 5.75
N GLN A 285 -6.43 -12.23 6.09
CA GLN A 285 -5.85 -12.35 7.43
C GLN A 285 -5.85 -10.99 8.15
N LEU A 286 -5.99 -9.88 7.43
CA LEU A 286 -5.82 -8.54 7.99
C LEU A 286 -7.13 -7.74 7.95
N ARG A 287 -7.49 -7.21 9.12
CA ARG A 287 -8.48 -6.14 9.31
C ARG A 287 -7.85 -4.79 8.94
N ARG A 288 -7.59 -4.60 7.64
CA ARG A 288 -6.93 -3.42 7.06
C ARG A 288 -7.56 -2.08 7.49
N SER A 289 -8.88 -2.04 7.71
CA SER A 289 -9.57 -0.83 8.20
C SER A 289 -9.10 -0.44 9.61
N VAL A 290 -8.94 -1.41 10.52
CA VAL A 290 -8.45 -1.18 11.88
C VAL A 290 -7.03 -0.60 11.85
N ALA A 291 -6.16 -1.12 10.99
CA ALA A 291 -4.82 -0.55 10.80
C ALA A 291 -4.86 0.90 10.31
N GLY A 292 -5.79 1.24 9.40
CA GLY A 292 -6.00 2.61 8.94
C GLY A 292 -6.50 3.56 10.03
N ASP A 293 -7.45 3.09 10.84
CA ASP A 293 -8.01 3.87 11.96
C ASP A 293 -6.95 4.14 13.03
N LEU A 294 -6.16 3.11 13.40
CA LEU A 294 -5.04 3.26 14.33
C LEU A 294 -3.96 4.19 13.78
N ALA A 295 -3.61 4.08 12.49
CA ALA A 295 -2.67 4.98 11.85
C ALA A 295 -3.17 6.44 11.92
N GLY A 296 -4.44 6.68 11.63
CA GLY A 296 -5.05 8.01 11.74
C GLY A 296 -5.05 8.54 13.18
N HIS A 297 -5.35 7.69 14.16
CA HIS A 297 -5.29 8.04 15.59
C HIS A 297 -3.88 8.48 16.02
N TYR A 298 -2.87 7.67 15.73
CA TYR A 298 -1.49 7.97 16.14
C TYR A 298 -0.87 9.12 15.35
N MET A 299 -1.24 9.31 14.09
CA MET A 299 -0.84 10.50 13.33
C MET A 299 -1.46 11.78 13.91
N GLY A 300 -2.74 11.72 14.32
CA GLY A 300 -3.37 12.81 15.05
C GLY A 300 -2.69 13.12 16.37
N HIS A 301 -2.31 12.08 17.13
CA HIS A 301 -1.53 12.22 18.37
C HIS A 301 -0.16 12.87 18.11
N ALA A 302 0.57 12.44 17.07
CA ALA A 302 1.86 13.01 16.69
C ALA A 302 1.75 14.50 16.33
N LEU A 303 0.73 14.88 15.56
CA LEU A 303 0.48 16.28 15.17
C LEU A 303 0.03 17.16 16.33
N ALA A 304 -0.65 16.59 17.33
CA ALA A 304 -1.12 17.31 18.52
C ALA A 304 0.01 17.59 19.53
N GLN A 305 1.17 16.93 19.41
CA GLN A 305 2.27 17.15 20.33
C GLN A 305 2.86 18.55 20.16
N PRO A 306 2.86 19.37 21.23
CA PRO A 306 3.43 20.71 21.19
C PRO A 306 4.94 20.60 20.97
N SER A 307 5.51 21.55 20.21
CA SER A 307 6.96 21.70 20.08
C SER A 307 7.53 22.22 21.41
N ALA A 308 7.66 21.35 22.41
CA ALA A 308 7.93 21.68 23.82
C ALA A 308 9.32 22.29 24.10
N SER A 309 10.08 22.68 23.08
CA SER A 309 11.40 23.31 23.22
C SER A 309 11.51 24.69 22.56
N SER A 310 10.43 25.45 22.47
CA SER A 310 10.49 26.86 22.08
C SER A 310 10.96 27.73 23.26
N THR A 311 12.23 27.58 23.67
CA THR A 311 12.96 28.83 23.92
C THR A 311 13.24 29.39 22.53
N PRO A 312 12.73 30.59 22.18
CA PRO A 312 13.00 31.19 20.90
C PRO A 312 14.50 31.51 20.85
N THR A 313 15.32 30.57 20.38
CA THR A 313 16.54 30.96 19.69
C THR A 313 16.08 31.79 18.50
N ALA A 314 16.62 33.00 18.38
CA ALA A 314 16.12 34.12 17.58
C ALA A 314 15.97 33.88 16.05
N ASP A 315 15.97 32.64 15.56
CA ASP A 315 16.14 32.34 14.14
C ASP A 315 15.51 31.00 13.66
N GLY A 316 14.50 30.42 14.32
CA GLY A 316 13.91 29.15 13.86
C GLY A 316 12.43 28.93 14.22
N ALA A 317 11.63 28.54 13.23
CA ALA A 317 10.21 28.20 13.38
C ALA A 317 9.97 26.92 14.21
N PRO A 318 8.75 26.70 14.72
CA PRO A 318 8.41 25.49 15.47
C PRO A 318 8.44 24.25 14.56
N THR A 319 9.57 23.54 14.54
CA THR A 319 9.65 22.20 13.96
C THR A 319 8.91 21.22 14.85
N HIS A 320 7.86 20.56 14.36
CA HIS A 320 7.19 19.48 15.07
C HIS A 320 8.19 18.33 15.30
N ARG A 321 8.64 18.13 16.54
CA ARG A 321 9.64 17.09 16.86
C ARG A 321 9.13 15.66 16.57
N ALA A 322 7.80 15.49 16.63
CA ALA A 322 7.09 14.24 16.44
C ALA A 322 6.80 13.86 14.99
N VAL A 323 6.83 14.83 14.06
CA VAL A 323 6.41 14.61 12.65
C VAL A 323 7.44 15.22 11.72
N ARG A 324 7.95 14.39 10.79
CA ARG A 324 8.80 14.82 9.67
C ARG A 324 8.17 14.41 8.34
N ALA A 325 8.80 14.81 7.23
CA ALA A 325 8.37 14.42 5.90
C ALA A 325 8.34 12.89 5.73
N GLU A 326 9.34 12.19 6.25
CA GLU A 326 9.43 10.73 6.27
C GLU A 326 8.26 10.08 7.04
N THR A 327 7.83 10.71 8.13
CA THR A 327 6.67 10.26 8.91
C THR A 327 5.40 10.28 8.06
N TRP A 328 5.20 11.32 7.24
CA TRP A 328 4.10 11.39 6.28
C TRP A 328 4.21 10.31 5.19
N GLU A 329 5.42 10.02 4.71
CA GLU A 329 5.64 8.97 3.71
C GLU A 329 5.19 7.59 4.21
N VAL A 330 5.62 7.20 5.43
CA VAL A 330 5.23 5.93 6.05
C VAL A 330 3.73 5.92 6.40
N PHE A 331 3.18 7.05 6.84
CA PHE A 331 1.75 7.20 7.12
C PHE A 331 0.90 6.99 5.85
N PHE A 332 1.21 7.68 4.75
CA PHE A 332 0.47 7.49 3.49
C PHE A 332 0.67 6.09 2.91
N ALA A 333 1.85 5.48 3.08
CA ALA A 333 2.06 4.08 2.71
C ALA A 333 1.13 3.14 3.51
N THR A 334 0.96 3.41 4.80
CA THR A 334 0.04 2.69 5.68
C THR A 334 -1.41 2.87 5.23
N LEU A 335 -1.84 4.11 4.95
CA LEU A 335 -3.16 4.38 4.40
C LEU A 335 -3.38 3.69 3.04
N ALA A 336 -2.42 3.75 2.13
CA ALA A 336 -2.54 3.10 0.83
C ALA A 336 -2.74 1.58 0.96
N ASN A 337 -2.12 0.94 1.95
CA ASN A 337 -2.34 -0.47 2.27
C ASN A 337 -3.64 -0.73 3.06
N ALA A 338 -4.09 0.23 3.87
CA ALA A 338 -5.31 0.14 4.68
C ALA A 338 -6.61 0.34 3.88
N GLN A 339 -6.51 1.02 2.72
CA GLN A 339 -7.63 1.36 1.84
C GLN A 339 -8.70 2.24 2.53
N PRO A 340 -8.34 3.44 3.03
CA PRO A 340 -9.29 4.35 3.67
C PRO A 340 -10.35 4.83 2.69
N ALA A 341 -11.44 5.36 3.25
CA ALA A 341 -12.47 6.03 2.48
C ALA A 341 -11.90 7.23 1.71
N PRO A 342 -12.35 7.50 0.47
CA PRO A 342 -11.82 8.59 -0.36
C PRO A 342 -11.81 9.96 0.30
N LYS A 343 -12.85 10.30 1.09
CA LYS A 343 -12.94 11.59 1.79
C LYS A 343 -11.88 11.72 2.89
N LEU A 344 -11.57 10.62 3.59
CA LEU A 344 -10.57 10.62 4.65
C LEU A 344 -9.18 10.85 4.07
N LEU A 345 -8.87 10.25 2.91
CA LEU A 345 -7.60 10.50 2.24
C LEU A 345 -7.47 11.97 1.77
N ASP A 346 -8.54 12.58 1.24
CA ASP A 346 -8.52 14.00 0.87
C ASP A 346 -8.22 14.90 2.06
N LEU A 347 -8.82 14.60 3.22
CA LEU A 347 -8.59 15.36 4.46
C LEU A 347 -7.13 15.26 4.91
N TRP A 348 -6.56 14.06 4.93
CA TRP A 348 -5.16 13.86 5.27
C TRP A 348 -4.21 14.49 4.26
N TRP A 349 -4.52 14.37 2.96
CA TRP A 349 -3.73 15.00 1.90
C TRP A 349 -3.73 16.52 2.03
N LYS A 350 -4.89 17.12 2.27
CA LYS A 350 -4.99 18.57 2.50
C LYS A 350 -4.18 18.99 3.74
N ARG A 351 -4.36 18.31 4.87
CA ARG A 351 -3.60 18.62 6.10
C ARG A 351 -2.10 18.47 5.90
N PHE A 352 -1.66 17.49 5.10
CA PHE A 352 -0.27 17.30 4.74
C PHE A 352 0.30 18.47 3.92
N LEU A 353 -0.42 18.93 2.89
CA LEU A 353 0.01 20.08 2.10
C LEU A 353 0.07 21.35 2.95
N ASP A 354 -0.94 21.58 3.80
CA ASP A 354 -0.97 22.71 4.74
C ASP A 354 0.25 22.64 5.68
N TRP A 355 0.57 21.45 6.21
CA TRP A 355 1.74 21.23 7.06
C TRP A 355 3.07 21.50 6.31
N LEU A 356 3.19 21.07 5.05
CA LEU A 356 4.38 21.35 4.24
C LEU A 356 4.58 22.86 4.02
N ASP A 357 3.50 23.60 3.77
CA ASP A 357 3.54 25.06 3.57
C ASP A 357 3.89 25.79 4.89
N GLU A 358 3.38 25.32 6.03
CA GLU A 358 3.78 25.76 7.37
C GLU A 358 5.29 25.56 7.61
N GLN A 359 5.86 24.43 7.16
CA GLN A 359 7.30 24.17 7.30
C GLN A 359 8.16 24.95 6.27
N GLY A 360 7.64 25.26 5.09
CA GLY A 360 8.38 25.99 4.05
C GLY A 360 8.54 27.48 4.33
N THR A 361 7.48 28.12 4.84
CA THR A 361 7.50 29.57 5.19
C THR A 361 8.50 29.91 6.31
N ALA A 362 8.81 28.94 7.17
CA ALA A 362 9.81 29.04 8.22
C ALA A 362 11.25 29.27 7.73
N VAL A 363 11.61 28.72 6.58
CA VAL A 363 13.00 28.63 6.11
C VAL A 363 13.36 29.85 5.24
N SER A 364 12.38 30.47 4.59
CA SER A 364 12.55 31.61 3.67
C SER A 364 12.53 32.99 4.38
N GLY A 365 12.96 33.05 5.64
CA GLY A 365 12.89 34.26 6.48
C GLY A 365 14.06 35.25 6.36
N LYS A 366 15.03 35.05 5.47
CA LYS A 366 16.19 35.96 5.33
C LYS A 366 16.19 36.72 3.99
N SER A 367 16.03 38.04 4.14
CA SER A 367 16.11 39.19 3.22
C SER A 367 15.06 39.36 2.11
N PRO A 368 14.07 40.28 2.30
CA PRO A 368 13.42 40.98 1.21
C PRO A 368 14.13 42.32 1.02
N ILE A 369 15.27 42.35 0.32
CA ILE A 369 15.80 43.60 -0.22
C ILE A 369 16.22 43.33 -1.67
N ASP A 370 15.43 43.95 -2.54
CA ASP A 370 15.62 44.21 -3.96
C ASP A 370 15.11 43.22 -5.03
N ALA A 371 14.32 43.84 -5.92
CA ALA A 371 14.02 43.54 -7.32
C ALA A 371 12.90 42.54 -7.66
N GLN A 372 11.77 43.15 -8.03
CA GLN A 372 10.77 42.67 -8.98
C GLN A 372 11.41 41.99 -10.20
N ASP A 373 10.95 40.78 -10.51
CA ASP A 373 10.68 40.37 -11.88
C ASP A 373 9.38 39.54 -11.89
N GLU A 374 8.29 40.19 -12.31
CA GLU A 374 6.98 39.57 -12.53
C GLU A 374 7.01 38.88 -13.90
N GLY A 375 7.13 37.54 -13.93
CA GLY A 375 7.03 36.83 -15.21
C GLY A 375 7.10 35.31 -15.18
N GLU A 376 7.79 34.71 -14.21
CA GLU A 376 7.92 33.25 -14.15
C GLU A 376 7.18 32.68 -12.94
N SER A 377 6.26 31.75 -13.23
CA SER A 377 5.34 31.09 -12.32
C SER A 377 6.00 30.67 -11.01
N ALA A 378 5.87 31.50 -9.96
CA ALA A 378 6.32 31.15 -8.62
C ALA A 378 5.72 29.79 -8.20
N ALA A 379 6.59 28.86 -7.81
CA ALA A 379 6.19 27.54 -7.32
C ALA A 379 5.11 27.67 -6.24
N THR A 380 3.96 27.03 -6.42
CA THR A 380 2.83 27.11 -5.47
C THR A 380 3.03 26.15 -4.30
N GLY A 381 3.97 26.46 -3.40
CA GLY A 381 4.18 25.75 -2.13
C GLY A 381 5.42 24.87 -2.07
N ALA A 382 5.66 24.27 -0.90
CA ALA A 382 6.84 23.44 -0.66
C ALA A 382 6.78 22.10 -1.44
N PRO A 383 7.95 21.55 -1.86
CA PRO A 383 8.02 20.31 -2.63
C PRO A 383 7.51 19.12 -1.83
N VAL A 384 6.92 18.15 -2.54
CA VAL A 384 6.23 17.02 -1.91
C VAL A 384 7.14 15.79 -1.80
N PRO A 385 7.23 15.14 -0.64
CA PRO A 385 7.92 13.86 -0.45
C PRO A 385 7.47 12.78 -1.46
N TYR A 386 8.42 12.20 -2.21
CA TYR A 386 8.15 11.26 -3.30
C TYR A 386 7.31 10.06 -2.85
N GLN A 387 7.63 9.46 -1.70
CA GLN A 387 6.92 8.26 -1.29
C GLN A 387 5.48 8.54 -0.85
N ALA A 388 5.20 9.76 -0.35
CA ALA A 388 3.85 10.17 0.00
C ALA A 388 2.96 10.23 -1.26
N ILE A 389 3.44 10.88 -2.34
CA ILE A 389 2.69 10.91 -3.61
C ILE A 389 2.61 9.52 -4.25
N HIS A 390 3.68 8.73 -4.20
CA HIS A 390 3.67 7.37 -4.72
C HIS A 390 2.62 6.50 -4.01
N ALA A 391 2.51 6.61 -2.69
CA ALA A 391 1.50 5.91 -1.91
C ALA A 391 0.07 6.35 -2.25
N VAL A 392 -0.16 7.66 -2.37
CA VAL A 392 -1.48 8.21 -2.72
C VAL A 392 -1.90 7.79 -4.13
N LEU A 393 -1.00 7.84 -5.11
CA LEU A 393 -1.28 7.34 -6.47
C LEU A 393 -1.48 5.82 -6.49
N ALA A 394 -0.75 5.07 -5.66
CA ALA A 394 -0.94 3.63 -5.51
C ALA A 394 -2.33 3.31 -4.90
N TRP A 395 -2.82 4.14 -3.98
CA TRP A 395 -4.20 4.05 -3.49
C TRP A 395 -5.19 4.38 -4.60
N CYS A 396 -5.02 5.48 -5.35
CA CYS A 396 -5.91 5.84 -6.47
C CYS A 396 -5.97 4.74 -7.53
N ALA A 397 -4.82 4.12 -7.84
CA ALA A 397 -4.72 3.00 -8.77
C ALA A 397 -5.60 1.82 -8.33
N GLN A 398 -5.71 1.60 -7.02
CA GLN A 398 -6.50 0.52 -6.43
C GLN A 398 -7.99 0.87 -6.32
N SER A 399 -8.30 2.06 -5.81
CA SER A 399 -9.67 2.55 -5.62
C SER A 399 -10.33 2.98 -6.94
N ARG A 400 -9.57 3.08 -8.04
CA ARG A 400 -10.04 3.50 -9.38
C ARG A 400 -10.51 4.96 -9.44
N GLU A 401 -9.91 5.79 -8.58
CA GLU A 401 -10.23 7.21 -8.43
C GLU A 401 -9.35 8.05 -9.37
N MET A 402 -9.68 8.04 -10.66
CA MET A 402 -8.87 8.69 -11.71
C MET A 402 -8.80 10.22 -11.54
N GLU A 403 -9.92 10.88 -11.23
CA GLU A 403 -9.96 12.33 -11.05
C GLU A 403 -9.06 12.77 -9.90
N LYS A 404 -9.09 12.04 -8.78
CA LYS A 404 -8.22 12.28 -7.64
C LYS A 404 -6.76 12.05 -7.99
N ALA A 405 -6.45 10.97 -8.72
CA ALA A 405 -5.09 10.70 -9.19
C ALA A 405 -4.52 11.87 -9.98
N LEU A 406 -5.32 12.44 -10.89
CA LEU A 406 -4.94 13.63 -11.67
C LEU A 406 -4.76 14.86 -10.77
N ASN A 407 -5.67 15.09 -9.82
CA ASN A 407 -5.58 16.24 -8.92
C ASN A 407 -4.32 16.17 -8.04
N TYR A 408 -4.02 15.01 -7.46
CA TYR A 408 -2.81 14.83 -6.67
C TYR A 408 -1.55 14.93 -7.52
N PHE A 409 -1.53 14.31 -8.72
CA PHE A 409 -0.40 14.40 -9.64
C PHE A 409 -0.13 15.85 -10.07
N ASN A 410 -1.18 16.61 -10.41
CA ASN A 410 -1.04 18.01 -10.81
C ASN A 410 -0.56 18.89 -9.65
N ALA A 411 -1.10 18.70 -8.45
CA ALA A 411 -0.66 19.44 -7.26
C ALA A 411 0.84 19.21 -6.98
N VAL A 412 1.31 17.97 -7.13
CA VAL A 412 2.73 17.64 -6.98
C VAL A 412 3.56 18.18 -8.14
N ASN A 413 3.08 18.08 -9.38
CA ASN A 413 3.79 18.65 -10.52
C ASN A 413 3.94 20.18 -10.40
N GLN A 414 3.02 20.88 -9.74
CA GLN A 414 3.13 22.32 -9.48
C GLN A 414 4.09 22.69 -8.34
N ARG A 415 4.34 21.77 -7.41
CA ARG A 415 5.17 21.98 -6.21
C ARG A 415 6.59 21.42 -6.34
N GLY A 416 6.79 20.43 -7.21
CA GLY A 416 8.01 19.65 -7.27
C GLY A 416 8.04 18.50 -6.25
N VAL A 417 9.10 17.70 -6.30
CA VAL A 417 9.24 16.46 -5.51
C VAL A 417 10.56 16.41 -4.75
N MET A 418 10.50 15.99 -3.48
CA MET A 418 11.66 15.76 -2.63
C MET A 418 11.85 14.26 -2.38
N VAL A 419 13.11 13.80 -2.34
CA VAL A 419 13.47 12.39 -2.08
C VAL A 419 14.26 12.30 -0.78
N HIS A 420 13.81 11.43 0.14
CA HIS A 420 14.50 11.14 1.40
C HIS A 420 15.33 9.86 1.29
N ALA A 421 16.60 9.92 1.71
CA ALA A 421 17.50 8.76 1.66
C ALA A 421 17.06 7.61 2.58
N THR A 422 16.34 7.94 3.66
CA THR A 422 15.81 6.99 4.65
C THR A 422 14.72 6.08 4.07
N THR A 423 13.92 6.57 3.13
CA THR A 423 12.80 5.83 2.52
C THR A 423 13.11 5.31 1.11
N LEU A 424 14.22 5.74 0.52
CA LEU A 424 14.76 5.27 -0.77
C LEU A 424 16.26 4.91 -0.68
N PRO A 425 16.65 3.91 0.13
CA PRO A 425 18.07 3.57 0.33
C PRO A 425 18.76 3.01 -0.92
N HIS A 426 17.99 2.53 -1.92
CA HIS A 426 18.51 1.97 -3.17
C HIS A 426 18.80 3.01 -4.25
N VAL A 427 18.31 4.24 -4.09
CA VAL A 427 18.67 5.35 -4.96
C VAL A 427 19.81 6.07 -4.26
N SER A 428 21.05 5.65 -4.53
CA SER A 428 22.22 6.42 -4.13
C SER A 428 22.08 7.80 -4.74
N SER A 429 21.65 8.78 -3.94
CA SER A 429 21.33 10.12 -4.38
C SER A 429 22.59 10.98 -4.34
N PRO A 430 23.30 11.22 -5.46
CA PRO A 430 24.20 12.34 -5.54
C PRO A 430 23.42 13.64 -5.32
N SER A 431 23.97 14.54 -4.49
CA SER A 431 23.50 15.90 -4.20
C SER A 431 22.90 16.68 -5.40
N PRO A 432 23.38 16.56 -6.66
CA PRO A 432 22.75 17.22 -7.82
C PRO A 432 21.41 16.63 -8.31
N LEU A 433 20.94 15.48 -7.81
CA LEU A 433 19.60 14.95 -8.17
C LEU A 433 18.44 15.72 -7.52
N ALA A 434 18.75 16.44 -6.43
CA ALA A 434 17.73 17.13 -5.64
C ALA A 434 17.16 18.34 -6.38
N GLU A 435 17.97 19.08 -7.15
CA GLU A 435 17.55 20.35 -7.74
C GLU A 435 16.52 20.11 -8.87
N ASP A 436 16.86 19.34 -9.91
CA ASP A 436 15.97 19.04 -11.05
C ASP A 436 14.61 18.43 -10.65
N PHE A 437 14.57 17.66 -9.56
CA PHE A 437 13.34 16.98 -9.13
C PHE A 437 12.49 17.82 -8.17
N THR A 438 13.08 18.81 -7.51
CA THR A 438 12.36 19.77 -6.65
C THR A 438 11.70 20.90 -7.42
N GLU A 439 12.03 21.11 -8.69
CA GLU A 439 11.43 22.16 -9.49
C GLU A 439 9.98 21.85 -9.90
N PRO A 440 9.11 22.87 -10.01
CA PRO A 440 7.81 22.74 -10.66
C PRO A 440 7.94 22.20 -12.09
N GLY A 441 7.04 21.31 -12.47
CA GLY A 441 7.01 20.65 -13.78
C GLY A 441 7.91 19.42 -13.88
N CYS A 442 8.68 19.09 -12.83
CA CYS A 442 9.65 17.99 -12.83
C CYS A 442 9.07 16.62 -13.20
N LEU A 443 7.78 16.35 -12.97
CA LEU A 443 7.15 15.07 -13.35
C LEU A 443 6.83 14.98 -14.84
N THR A 444 6.87 16.11 -15.54
CA THR A 444 6.59 16.22 -16.98
C THR A 444 7.82 16.59 -17.81
N CYS A 445 8.86 17.11 -17.19
CA CYS A 445 10.10 17.50 -17.87
C CYS A 445 11.04 16.31 -18.08
N PRO A 446 11.71 16.20 -19.23
CA PRO A 446 12.70 15.14 -19.45
C PRO A 446 13.92 15.36 -18.56
N SER A 447 14.34 14.33 -17.82
CA SER A 447 15.57 14.37 -17.03
C SER A 447 16.70 13.58 -17.71
N LYS A 448 17.95 14.00 -17.52
CA LYS A 448 19.15 13.23 -17.96
C LYS A 448 19.51 12.13 -16.98
N HIS A 449 19.00 12.19 -15.74
CA HIS A 449 19.35 11.27 -14.68
C HIS A 449 18.49 10.02 -14.70
N THR A 450 19.12 8.86 -14.80
CA THR A 450 18.42 7.56 -14.83
C THR A 450 17.59 7.30 -13.58
N ALA A 451 18.08 7.73 -12.41
CA ALA A 451 17.35 7.64 -11.14
C ALA A 451 16.05 8.47 -11.17
N VAL A 452 16.09 9.71 -11.65
CA VAL A 452 14.89 10.56 -11.80
C VAL A 452 13.92 9.94 -12.80
N GLN A 453 14.41 9.45 -13.94
CA GLN A 453 13.57 8.76 -14.92
C GLN A 453 12.87 7.53 -14.34
N GLN A 454 13.52 6.78 -13.44
CA GLN A 454 12.89 5.63 -12.75
C GLN A 454 11.76 6.08 -11.81
N LEU A 455 11.97 7.17 -11.06
CA LEU A 455 10.96 7.75 -10.17
C LEU A 455 9.77 8.33 -10.97
N GLN A 456 10.05 9.08 -12.03
CA GLN A 456 9.05 9.59 -12.98
C GLN A 456 8.23 8.44 -13.58
N LEU A 457 8.90 7.39 -14.07
CA LEU A 457 8.25 6.21 -14.63
C LEU A 457 7.30 5.56 -13.62
N ALA A 458 7.73 5.39 -12.37
CA ALA A 458 6.89 4.79 -11.33
C ALA A 458 5.61 5.62 -11.08
N LEU A 459 5.73 6.94 -10.93
CA LEU A 459 4.56 7.81 -10.71
C LEU A 459 3.62 7.87 -11.92
N LEU A 460 4.17 8.05 -13.13
CA LEU A 460 3.40 8.06 -14.37
C LEU A 460 2.61 6.75 -14.56
N VAL A 461 3.26 5.63 -14.28
CA VAL A 461 2.62 4.32 -14.42
C VAL A 461 1.54 4.11 -13.35
N LYS A 462 1.71 4.60 -12.11
CA LYS A 462 0.62 4.59 -11.11
C LYS A 462 -0.56 5.44 -11.54
N LEU A 463 -0.31 6.63 -12.09
CA LEU A 463 -1.34 7.49 -12.67
C LEU A 463 -2.11 6.74 -13.77
N MET A 464 -1.41 6.09 -14.69
CA MET A 464 -2.05 5.29 -15.74
C MET A 464 -2.84 4.10 -15.18
N ALA A 465 -2.33 3.43 -14.14
CA ALA A 465 -2.98 2.29 -13.51
C ALA A 465 -4.32 2.66 -12.84
N SER A 466 -4.54 3.93 -12.49
CA SER A 466 -5.85 4.45 -12.02
C SER A 466 -6.95 4.35 -13.09
N THR A 467 -6.57 4.33 -14.37
CA THR A 467 -7.51 4.24 -15.49
C THR A 467 -7.90 2.81 -15.88
N LYS A 468 -7.34 1.77 -15.24
CA LYS A 468 -7.37 0.35 -15.68
C LYS A 468 -8.78 -0.20 -15.97
N SER A 469 -9.83 0.36 -15.37
CA SER A 469 -11.23 -0.07 -15.55
C SER A 469 -12.14 0.98 -16.19
N ILE A 470 -11.59 2.10 -16.63
CA ILE A 470 -12.35 3.20 -17.22
C ILE A 470 -12.26 3.09 -18.74
N LYS A 471 -13.40 2.85 -19.41
CA LYS A 471 -13.45 2.76 -20.88
C LYS A 471 -13.18 4.11 -21.56
N MET A 472 -13.67 5.18 -20.94
CA MET A 472 -13.52 6.56 -21.41
C MET A 472 -12.56 7.31 -20.48
N ASP A 473 -11.26 7.10 -20.67
CA ASP A 473 -10.19 7.69 -19.84
C ASP A 473 -9.80 9.11 -20.28
N GLY A 474 -10.57 9.72 -21.19
CA GLY A 474 -10.27 11.05 -21.75
C GLY A 474 -8.94 11.12 -22.52
N GLY A 475 -8.36 9.98 -22.90
CA GLY A 475 -7.04 9.93 -23.54
C GLY A 475 -5.88 9.94 -22.55
N LEU A 476 -6.11 9.82 -21.24
CA LEU A 476 -5.06 9.84 -20.21
C LEU A 476 -4.00 8.75 -20.44
N ARG A 477 -4.38 7.52 -20.83
CA ARG A 477 -3.39 6.48 -21.15
C ARG A 477 -2.48 6.90 -22.30
N SER A 478 -3.04 7.52 -23.34
CA SER A 478 -2.27 7.98 -24.50
C SER A 478 -1.29 9.11 -24.12
N LEU A 479 -1.71 9.99 -23.20
CA LEU A 479 -0.88 11.06 -22.66
C LEU A 479 0.27 10.48 -21.85
N VAL A 480 0.00 9.56 -20.92
CA VAL A 480 1.05 8.92 -20.11
C VAL A 480 2.03 8.14 -20.98
N VAL A 481 1.55 7.37 -21.98
CA VAL A 481 2.44 6.66 -22.90
C VAL A 481 3.35 7.61 -23.67
N ARG A 482 2.82 8.77 -24.12
CA ARG A 482 3.62 9.80 -24.77
C ARG A 482 4.65 10.40 -23.82
N ASP A 483 4.26 10.65 -22.57
CA ASP A 483 5.18 11.16 -21.55
C ASP A 483 6.27 10.17 -21.22
N VAL A 484 5.96 8.87 -21.06
CA VAL A 484 6.97 7.82 -20.89
C VAL A 484 7.92 7.77 -22.10
N GLN A 485 7.41 7.83 -23.33
CA GLN A 485 8.24 7.83 -24.53
C GLN A 485 9.12 9.08 -24.66
N ARG A 486 8.66 10.23 -24.17
CA ARG A 486 9.40 11.50 -24.20
C ARG A 486 10.45 11.57 -23.10
N GLN A 487 10.13 11.09 -21.90
CA GLN A 487 10.89 11.37 -20.68
C GLN A 487 11.79 10.21 -20.25
N VAL A 488 11.43 8.96 -20.57
CA VAL A 488 12.10 7.76 -20.06
C VAL A 488 12.87 7.08 -21.18
N SER A 489 14.19 6.92 -20.98
CA SER A 489 15.03 6.18 -21.92
C SER A 489 14.63 4.70 -22.00
N PRO A 490 14.78 4.03 -23.16
CA PRO A 490 14.47 2.61 -23.31
C PRO A 490 15.22 1.72 -22.31
N ASP A 491 16.47 2.07 -21.98
CA ASP A 491 17.29 1.30 -21.04
C ASP A 491 16.71 1.34 -19.62
N VAL A 492 16.26 2.52 -19.16
CA VAL A 492 15.56 2.68 -17.88
C VAL A 492 14.25 1.90 -17.88
N LEU A 493 13.49 1.96 -18.98
CA LEU A 493 12.24 1.23 -19.11
C LEU A 493 12.44 -0.30 -19.02
N TYR A 494 13.45 -0.85 -19.71
CA TYR A 494 13.66 -2.31 -19.73
C TYR A 494 14.30 -2.87 -18.46
N THR A 495 14.97 -2.02 -17.68
CA THR A 495 15.55 -2.37 -16.37
C THR A 495 14.60 -2.12 -15.20
N ALA A 496 13.46 -1.45 -15.42
CA ALA A 496 12.51 -1.08 -14.37
C ALA A 496 12.00 -2.28 -13.55
N PRO A 497 11.69 -2.11 -12.25
CA PRO A 497 11.17 -3.18 -11.40
C PRO A 497 9.89 -3.83 -11.98
N TRP A 498 9.72 -5.13 -11.77
CA TRP A 498 8.58 -5.85 -12.32
C TRP A 498 7.22 -5.35 -11.82
N GLY A 499 7.15 -4.77 -10.62
CA GLY A 499 5.94 -4.09 -10.13
C GLY A 499 5.54 -2.89 -10.99
N VAL A 500 6.51 -2.05 -11.37
CA VAL A 500 6.30 -0.90 -12.27
C VAL A 500 5.90 -1.40 -13.66
N ILE A 501 6.60 -2.40 -14.21
CA ILE A 501 6.24 -2.99 -15.51
C ILE A 501 4.82 -3.58 -15.49
N ASN A 502 4.42 -4.22 -14.40
CA ASN A 502 3.08 -4.80 -14.24
C ASN A 502 1.98 -3.74 -14.28
N ASP A 503 2.21 -2.59 -13.66
CA ASP A 503 1.26 -1.46 -13.72
C ASP A 503 1.25 -0.80 -15.11
N LEU A 504 2.39 -0.76 -15.81
CA LEU A 504 2.49 -0.26 -17.18
C LEU A 504 1.72 -1.16 -18.16
N ILE A 505 1.89 -2.48 -18.04
CA ILE A 505 1.17 -3.48 -18.84
C ILE A 505 -0.35 -3.39 -18.61
N ALA A 506 -0.80 -2.93 -17.44
CA ALA A 506 -2.21 -2.73 -17.18
C ALA A 506 -2.86 -1.60 -18.01
N GLY A 507 -2.06 -0.67 -18.56
CA GLY A 507 -2.54 0.42 -19.43
C GLY A 507 -2.32 0.20 -20.93
N LEU A 508 -1.33 -0.61 -21.34
CA LEU A 508 -0.93 -0.83 -22.75
C LEU A 508 -1.74 -1.90 -23.48
N SER A 509 -2.04 -1.79 -24.78
CA SER A 509 -2.67 -2.90 -25.52
C SER A 509 -1.92 -4.24 -25.37
N VAL A 510 -2.62 -5.38 -25.48
CA VAL A 510 -2.02 -6.72 -25.32
C VAL A 510 -0.79 -6.93 -26.23
N PRO A 511 -0.79 -6.54 -27.52
CA PRO A 511 0.39 -6.65 -28.37
C PRO A 511 1.57 -5.82 -27.86
N SER A 512 1.33 -4.58 -27.43
CA SER A 512 2.37 -3.68 -26.89
C SER A 512 2.92 -4.19 -25.56
N ALA A 513 2.06 -4.73 -24.69
CA ALA A 513 2.48 -5.38 -23.45
C ALA A 513 3.38 -6.59 -23.73
N MET A 514 3.01 -7.44 -24.68
CA MET A 514 3.83 -8.59 -25.08
C MET A 514 5.17 -8.18 -25.67
N GLN A 515 5.21 -7.14 -26.50
CA GLN A 515 6.46 -6.60 -27.03
C GLN A 515 7.35 -6.05 -25.92
N LEU A 516 6.79 -5.31 -24.96
CA LEU A 516 7.51 -4.81 -23.80
C LEU A 516 8.11 -5.96 -23.00
N LEU A 517 7.33 -7.00 -22.68
CA LEU A 517 7.81 -8.18 -21.95
C LEU A 517 8.98 -8.87 -22.67
N ARG A 518 8.89 -9.06 -23.99
CA ARG A 518 9.98 -9.63 -24.80
C ARG A 518 11.24 -8.77 -24.76
N ARG A 519 11.09 -7.43 -24.76
CA ARG A 519 12.23 -6.51 -24.66
C ARG A 519 12.86 -6.54 -23.27
N CYS A 520 12.05 -6.52 -22.21
CA CYS A 520 12.53 -6.61 -20.82
C CYS A 520 13.28 -7.93 -20.56
N SER A 521 12.82 -9.06 -21.11
CA SER A 521 13.51 -10.35 -20.95
C SER A 521 14.82 -10.42 -21.74
N SER A 522 14.89 -9.74 -22.90
CA SER A 522 16.06 -9.76 -23.80
C SER A 522 17.14 -8.71 -23.44
N SER A 523 16.75 -7.58 -22.82
CA SER A 523 17.63 -6.42 -22.59
C SER A 523 18.73 -6.66 -21.55
N ALA A 524 18.53 -7.59 -20.62
CA ALA A 524 19.53 -7.92 -19.59
C ALA A 524 20.86 -8.46 -20.17
N ALA A 525 20.90 -8.85 -21.44
CA ALA A 525 22.14 -9.26 -22.12
C ALA A 525 23.09 -8.08 -22.45
N ALA A 526 22.61 -6.83 -22.48
CA ALA A 526 23.42 -5.67 -22.89
C ALA A 526 24.08 -4.92 -21.71
N ALA A 527 23.45 -4.87 -20.54
CA ALA A 527 23.96 -4.14 -19.37
C ALA A 527 25.19 -4.81 -18.72
N THR A 528 25.30 -6.14 -18.80
CA THR A 528 26.44 -6.91 -18.27
C THR A 528 27.68 -6.82 -19.16
N ALA A 529 27.55 -6.34 -20.41
CA ALA A 529 28.68 -6.19 -21.33
C ALA A 529 29.45 -4.88 -21.15
N LEU A 530 28.86 -3.87 -20.50
CA LEU A 530 29.45 -2.54 -20.28
C LEU A 530 30.17 -2.37 -18.93
N SER A 531 30.10 -3.39 -18.06
CA SER A 531 30.73 -3.38 -16.72
C SER A 531 32.06 -4.15 -16.65
N ARG A 532 32.57 -4.65 -17.78
CA ARG A 532 33.90 -5.29 -17.82
C ARG A 532 34.96 -4.22 -18.12
N PRO A 533 35.86 -3.90 -17.17
CA PRO A 533 36.92 -2.94 -17.44
C PRO A 533 37.83 -3.52 -18.53
N ALA A 534 38.05 -2.74 -19.59
CA ALA A 534 39.05 -3.02 -20.61
C ALA A 534 40.46 -2.85 -19.98
N GLY A 535 40.88 -3.84 -19.20
CA GLY A 535 42.26 -4.00 -18.78
C GLY A 535 43.07 -4.57 -19.94
N ARG A 536 44.07 -3.81 -20.40
CA ARG A 536 45.13 -4.23 -21.33
C ARG A 536 45.66 -5.62 -20.95
N GLU A 537 45.49 -6.59 -21.84
CA GLU A 537 46.28 -7.81 -21.84
C GLU A 537 47.64 -7.49 -22.47
N ASP A 538 48.68 -7.52 -21.64
CA ASP A 538 50.08 -7.54 -22.07
C ASP A 538 50.61 -8.95 -21.76
N GLY A 539 51.16 -9.60 -22.79
CA GLY A 539 52.22 -10.60 -22.71
C GLY A 539 52.07 -11.86 -21.84
N SER A 540 52.06 -13.01 -22.53
CA SER A 540 52.58 -14.34 -22.13
C SER A 540 51.85 -15.14 -21.05
N ASP A 541 50.98 -16.06 -21.46
CA ASP A 541 51.18 -17.51 -21.27
C ASP A 541 50.08 -18.32 -21.97
N GLU A 542 50.32 -18.65 -23.25
CA GLU A 542 49.54 -19.64 -24.00
C GLU A 542 50.11 -21.04 -23.74
N ARG A 543 49.41 -21.84 -22.92
CA ARG A 543 49.14 -23.29 -23.12
C ARG A 543 48.76 -23.96 -21.80
N ALA A 544 47.47 -23.92 -21.47
CA ALA A 544 46.72 -25.01 -20.80
C ALA A 544 45.39 -24.45 -20.27
N ARG A 545 44.38 -24.31 -21.13
CA ARG A 545 42.96 -24.13 -20.75
C ARG A 545 42.09 -24.14 -22.00
N ASN A 546 41.91 -25.32 -22.59
CA ASN A 546 41.05 -25.48 -23.77
C ASN A 546 40.01 -26.61 -23.63
N GLU A 547 39.61 -26.97 -22.41
CA GLU A 547 38.52 -27.94 -22.18
C GLU A 547 37.45 -27.48 -21.18
N GLU A 548 37.47 -26.22 -20.73
CA GLU A 548 36.46 -25.66 -19.81
C GLU A 548 35.69 -24.47 -20.42
N ALA A 549 35.64 -24.40 -21.75
CA ALA A 549 35.07 -23.29 -22.52
C ALA A 549 33.68 -23.59 -23.13
N THR A 550 32.92 -24.56 -22.59
CA THR A 550 31.57 -24.90 -23.07
C THR A 550 30.44 -24.80 -22.04
N ALA A 551 30.69 -24.34 -20.81
CA ALA A 551 29.65 -24.30 -19.75
C ALA A 551 29.34 -22.91 -19.14
N ALA A 552 29.95 -21.81 -19.60
CA ALA A 552 29.77 -20.48 -18.98
C ALA A 552 29.25 -19.40 -19.94
N LYS A 553 28.27 -19.76 -20.79
CA LYS A 553 27.46 -18.79 -21.58
C LYS A 553 25.96 -19.00 -21.31
N SER A 554 25.55 -19.03 -20.05
CA SER A 554 24.16 -18.77 -19.71
C SER A 554 23.93 -17.25 -19.81
N SER A 555 23.46 -16.80 -20.97
CA SER A 555 22.92 -15.45 -21.12
C SER A 555 21.92 -15.20 -19.98
N SER A 556 22.19 -14.24 -19.10
CA SER A 556 21.33 -13.89 -17.98
C SER A 556 20.07 -13.19 -18.48
N THR A 557 19.17 -13.93 -19.12
CA THR A 557 17.82 -13.46 -19.45
C THR A 557 17.08 -13.18 -18.16
N ARG A 558 16.61 -11.95 -17.99
CA ARG A 558 15.78 -11.56 -16.85
C ARG A 558 14.44 -12.31 -16.95
N GLU A 559 14.25 -13.31 -16.09
CA GLU A 559 13.02 -14.10 -16.08
C GLU A 559 11.82 -13.22 -15.71
N ILE A 560 10.71 -13.39 -16.45
CA ILE A 560 9.46 -12.68 -16.21
C ILE A 560 8.70 -13.42 -15.10
N PRO A 561 8.42 -12.79 -13.95
CA PRO A 561 7.73 -13.43 -12.85
C PRO A 561 6.32 -13.86 -13.22
N PHE A 562 5.85 -14.97 -12.61
CA PHE A 562 4.51 -15.52 -12.82
C PHE A 562 3.39 -14.47 -12.69
N PHE A 563 3.48 -13.58 -11.69
CA PHE A 563 2.41 -12.60 -11.46
C PHE A 563 2.21 -11.61 -12.60
N VAL A 564 3.27 -11.31 -13.36
CA VAL A 564 3.20 -10.41 -14.52
C VAL A 564 2.42 -11.10 -15.64
N TRP A 565 2.69 -12.40 -15.85
CA TRP A 565 1.94 -13.23 -16.77
C TRP A 565 0.48 -13.41 -16.37
N ALA A 566 0.22 -13.67 -15.09
CA ALA A 566 -1.14 -13.78 -14.55
C ALA A 566 -1.91 -12.46 -14.71
N SER A 567 -1.26 -11.30 -14.54
CA SER A 567 -1.87 -10.00 -14.80
C SER A 567 -2.22 -9.80 -16.28
N LEU A 568 -1.36 -10.25 -17.21
CA LEU A 568 -1.66 -10.21 -18.64
C LEU A 568 -2.83 -11.13 -18.99
N LEU A 569 -2.89 -12.33 -18.41
CA LEU A 569 -4.01 -13.25 -18.59
C LEU A 569 -5.32 -12.64 -18.08
N ARG A 570 -5.34 -12.10 -16.86
CA ARG A 570 -6.50 -11.37 -16.30
C ARG A 570 -6.99 -10.26 -17.22
N ARG A 571 -6.07 -9.60 -17.91
CA ARG A 571 -6.40 -8.55 -18.86
C ARG A 571 -7.08 -9.12 -20.09
N CYS A 572 -6.48 -10.13 -20.74
CA CYS A 572 -7.09 -10.80 -21.89
C CYS A 572 -8.49 -11.30 -21.54
N SER A 573 -8.65 -11.91 -20.36
CA SER A 573 -9.95 -12.35 -19.85
C SER A 573 -10.95 -11.22 -19.64
N ARG A 574 -10.53 -10.05 -19.15
CA ARG A 574 -11.42 -8.91 -18.90
C ARG A 574 -11.83 -8.20 -20.19
N GLU A 575 -10.94 -8.13 -21.16
CA GLU A 575 -11.19 -7.57 -22.49
C GLU A 575 -11.90 -8.59 -23.41
N HIS A 576 -12.23 -9.79 -22.90
CA HIS A 576 -12.84 -10.90 -23.64
C HIS A 576 -12.06 -11.29 -24.91
N LEU A 577 -10.73 -11.20 -24.85
CA LEU A 577 -9.81 -11.67 -25.87
C LEU A 577 -9.58 -13.18 -25.68
N GLN A 578 -10.56 -13.97 -26.10
CA GLN A 578 -10.63 -15.41 -25.81
C GLN A 578 -9.44 -16.19 -26.37
N ASP A 579 -9.12 -16.00 -27.66
CA ASP A 579 -8.05 -16.72 -28.33
C ASP A 579 -6.68 -16.43 -27.67
N GLU A 580 -6.42 -15.16 -27.36
CA GLU A 580 -5.20 -14.74 -26.68
C GLU A 580 -5.12 -15.28 -25.25
N ALA A 581 -6.24 -15.30 -24.52
CA ALA A 581 -6.31 -15.83 -23.16
C ALA A 581 -6.06 -17.35 -23.13
N GLU A 582 -6.70 -18.10 -24.03
CA GLU A 582 -6.51 -19.55 -24.15
C GLU A 582 -5.08 -19.90 -24.55
N SER A 583 -4.53 -19.21 -25.55
CA SER A 583 -3.15 -19.40 -25.97
C SER A 583 -2.17 -19.07 -24.84
N LEU A 584 -2.42 -18.01 -24.07
CA LEU A 584 -1.57 -17.61 -22.95
C LEU A 584 -1.70 -18.62 -21.80
N PHE A 585 -2.89 -19.09 -21.48
CA PHE A 585 -3.13 -20.10 -20.45
C PHE A 585 -2.37 -21.41 -20.74
N VAL A 586 -2.44 -21.90 -21.98
CA VAL A 586 -1.70 -23.09 -22.42
C VAL A 586 -0.19 -22.83 -22.39
N PHE A 587 0.26 -21.66 -22.86
CA PHE A 587 1.66 -21.28 -22.83
C PHE A 587 2.22 -21.30 -21.41
N LEU A 588 1.54 -20.68 -20.45
CA LEU A 588 2.01 -20.59 -19.06
C LEU A 588 2.17 -21.97 -18.45
N ARG A 589 1.17 -22.84 -18.61
CA ARG A 589 1.19 -24.20 -18.08
C ARG A 589 2.29 -25.07 -18.67
N LYS A 590 2.62 -24.90 -19.95
CA LYS A 590 3.67 -25.69 -20.62
C LYS A 590 5.08 -25.17 -20.37
N LYS A 591 5.26 -23.86 -20.17
CA LYS A 591 6.58 -23.23 -20.12
C LYS A 591 7.13 -23.02 -18.73
N PHE A 592 6.29 -22.90 -17.71
CA PHE A 592 6.72 -22.59 -16.35
C PHE A 592 6.46 -23.75 -15.39
N PRO A 593 7.35 -24.00 -14.43
CA PRO A 593 7.03 -24.85 -13.29
C PRO A 593 6.05 -24.11 -12.38
N ILE A 594 4.75 -24.42 -12.52
CA ILE A 594 3.69 -23.74 -11.78
C ILE A 594 3.45 -24.46 -10.45
N THR A 595 3.30 -23.72 -9.37
CA THR A 595 2.90 -24.26 -8.06
C THR A 595 1.38 -24.48 -7.98
N SER A 596 0.90 -25.31 -7.04
CA SER A 596 -0.54 -25.53 -6.84
C SER A 596 -1.38 -24.23 -6.71
N PRO A 597 -0.99 -23.22 -5.91
CA PRO A 597 -1.77 -21.98 -5.80
C PRO A 597 -1.75 -21.15 -7.08
N GLU A 598 -0.62 -21.09 -7.80
CA GLU A 598 -0.51 -20.38 -9.07
C GLU A 598 -1.39 -21.03 -10.14
N LYS A 599 -1.42 -22.37 -10.20
CA LYS A 599 -2.32 -23.08 -11.14
C LYS A 599 -3.78 -22.80 -10.81
N ARG A 600 -4.14 -22.84 -9.52
CA ARG A 600 -5.49 -22.47 -9.05
C ARG A 600 -5.86 -21.05 -9.49
N GLU A 601 -4.95 -20.09 -9.38
CA GLU A 601 -5.14 -18.71 -9.83
C GLU A 601 -5.40 -18.64 -11.35
N LEU A 602 -4.63 -19.37 -12.17
CA LEU A 602 -4.86 -19.40 -13.62
C LEU A 602 -6.24 -19.99 -13.98
N ILE A 603 -6.63 -21.08 -13.32
CA ILE A 603 -7.94 -21.73 -13.52
C ILE A 603 -9.06 -20.75 -13.16
N GLU A 604 -8.96 -20.07 -12.02
CA GLU A 604 -9.95 -19.08 -11.59
C GLU A 604 -10.09 -17.94 -12.61
N ILE A 605 -8.97 -17.46 -13.17
CA ILE A 605 -8.98 -16.40 -14.19
C ILE A 605 -9.74 -16.86 -15.45
N MET A 606 -9.46 -18.06 -15.95
CA MET A 606 -10.12 -18.62 -17.13
C MET A 606 -11.60 -18.89 -16.88
N MET A 607 -11.95 -19.52 -15.75
CA MET A 607 -13.35 -19.76 -15.41
C MET A 607 -14.13 -18.45 -15.30
N ARG A 608 -13.57 -17.43 -14.64
CA ARG A 608 -14.21 -16.11 -14.54
C ARG A 608 -14.40 -15.43 -15.89
N MET A 609 -13.48 -15.63 -16.85
CA MET A 609 -13.65 -15.14 -18.23
C MET A 609 -14.93 -15.69 -18.85
N TYR A 610 -15.09 -17.02 -18.87
CA TYR A 610 -16.26 -17.68 -19.45
C TYR A 610 -17.55 -17.39 -18.69
N THR A 611 -17.48 -17.27 -17.36
CA THR A 611 -18.63 -16.90 -16.51
C THR A 611 -19.12 -15.46 -16.78
N THR A 612 -18.23 -14.54 -17.17
CA THR A 612 -18.58 -13.12 -17.40
C THR A 612 -18.90 -12.78 -18.85
N MET A 613 -18.77 -13.73 -19.78
CA MET A 613 -19.25 -13.59 -21.15
C MET A 613 -20.77 -13.39 -21.20
N HIS A 614 -21.25 -12.77 -22.28
CA HIS A 614 -22.67 -12.51 -22.49
C HIS A 614 -23.12 -13.13 -23.82
N PRO A 615 -23.82 -14.29 -23.80
CA PRO A 615 -24.20 -15.09 -22.63
C PRO A 615 -23.01 -15.81 -21.96
N PRO A 616 -23.12 -16.25 -20.69
CA PRO A 616 -22.09 -17.05 -20.02
C PRO A 616 -21.84 -18.37 -20.76
N ASP A 617 -20.58 -18.79 -20.84
CA ASP A 617 -20.19 -20.05 -21.47
C ASP A 617 -20.00 -21.15 -20.41
N PHE A 618 -21.11 -21.84 -20.12
CA PHE A 618 -21.13 -22.92 -19.13
C PHE A 618 -20.23 -24.09 -19.53
N LEU A 619 -20.24 -24.48 -20.80
CA LEU A 619 -19.52 -25.66 -21.30
C LEU A 619 -18.01 -25.47 -21.16
N SER A 620 -17.50 -24.31 -21.58
CA SER A 620 -16.07 -24.00 -21.44
C SER A 620 -15.67 -23.86 -19.98
N THR A 621 -16.51 -23.26 -19.14
CA THR A 621 -16.25 -23.19 -17.69
C THR A 621 -16.17 -24.58 -17.05
N MET A 622 -17.09 -25.47 -17.41
CA MET A 622 -17.14 -26.85 -16.94
C MET A 622 -15.94 -27.67 -17.45
N ASP A 623 -15.56 -27.51 -18.71
CA ASP A 623 -14.41 -28.19 -19.30
C ASP A 623 -13.10 -27.81 -18.58
N VAL A 624 -12.88 -26.52 -18.35
CA VAL A 624 -11.73 -26.04 -17.55
C VAL A 624 -11.70 -26.67 -16.16
N PHE A 625 -12.86 -26.75 -15.48
CA PHE A 625 -12.95 -27.36 -14.15
C PHE A 625 -12.67 -28.87 -14.18
N ILE A 626 -13.30 -29.61 -15.09
CA ILE A 626 -13.11 -31.06 -15.22
C ILE A 626 -11.66 -31.38 -15.57
N GLN A 627 -11.08 -30.68 -16.55
CA GLN A 627 -9.72 -30.97 -17.02
C GLN A 627 -8.67 -30.60 -15.97
N HIS A 628 -8.81 -29.45 -15.28
CA HIS A 628 -7.73 -28.90 -14.47
C HIS A 628 -7.90 -29.05 -12.95
N VAL A 629 -9.12 -29.30 -12.48
CA VAL A 629 -9.43 -29.52 -11.06
C VAL A 629 -9.66 -31.00 -10.79
N ILE A 630 -10.57 -31.64 -11.55
CA ILE A 630 -10.93 -33.05 -11.30
C ILE A 630 -9.88 -34.02 -11.88
N ARG A 631 -9.56 -33.90 -13.17
CA ARG A 631 -8.67 -34.86 -13.85
C ARG A 631 -7.20 -34.56 -13.63
N THR A 632 -6.81 -33.28 -13.59
CA THR A 632 -5.43 -32.78 -13.48
C THR A 632 -4.46 -33.41 -14.49
N PRO A 633 -3.97 -32.67 -15.51
CA PRO A 633 -3.04 -33.21 -16.49
C PRO A 633 -1.74 -33.74 -15.85
N GLU A 634 -1.15 -34.77 -16.45
CA GLU A 634 0.12 -35.35 -16.00
C GLU A 634 1.24 -34.30 -15.97
N GLY A 635 2.04 -34.30 -14.90
CA GLY A 635 3.13 -33.34 -14.70
C GLY A 635 2.70 -31.99 -14.11
N GLU A 636 1.41 -31.72 -13.93
CA GLU A 636 0.93 -30.49 -13.30
C GLU A 636 0.53 -30.70 -11.82
N PRO A 637 0.63 -29.69 -10.96
CA PRO A 637 0.16 -29.79 -9.59
C PRO A 637 -1.36 -30.00 -9.54
N LYS A 638 -1.83 -30.81 -8.58
CA LYS A 638 -3.26 -31.00 -8.31
C LYS A 638 -3.83 -29.75 -7.64
N VAL A 639 -4.99 -29.30 -8.11
CA VAL A 639 -5.73 -28.18 -7.51
C VAL A 639 -6.92 -28.76 -6.75
N LYS A 640 -7.05 -28.42 -5.47
CA LYS A 640 -8.23 -28.81 -4.69
C LYS A 640 -9.43 -27.95 -5.11
N PRO A 641 -10.61 -28.55 -5.36
CA PRO A 641 -11.82 -27.77 -5.58
C PRO A 641 -12.17 -26.98 -4.31
N ASP A 642 -12.61 -25.75 -4.48
CA ASP A 642 -13.00 -24.87 -3.38
C ASP A 642 -14.29 -24.11 -3.70
N ALA A 643 -14.79 -23.38 -2.70
CA ALA A 643 -16.05 -22.66 -2.80
C ALA A 643 -16.05 -21.66 -3.97
N VAL A 644 -14.91 -21.01 -4.24
CA VAL A 644 -14.80 -19.99 -5.30
C VAL A 644 -14.95 -20.63 -6.69
N LEU A 645 -14.29 -21.77 -6.93
CA LEU A 645 -14.39 -22.47 -8.21
C LEU A 645 -15.80 -23.03 -8.44
N TYR A 646 -16.43 -23.61 -7.40
CA TYR A 646 -17.82 -24.08 -7.50
C TYR A 646 -18.80 -22.91 -7.69
N GLU A 647 -18.61 -21.78 -7.01
CA GLU A 647 -19.43 -20.59 -7.22
C GLU A 647 -19.36 -20.07 -8.66
N LEU A 648 -18.18 -20.08 -9.28
CA LEU A 648 -18.02 -19.69 -10.68
C LEU A 648 -18.78 -20.64 -11.61
N LEU A 649 -18.72 -21.96 -11.37
CA LEU A 649 -19.51 -22.93 -12.12
C LEU A 649 -21.02 -22.71 -11.97
N ILE A 650 -21.49 -22.48 -10.74
CA ILE A 650 -22.90 -22.23 -10.45
C ILE A 650 -23.37 -20.94 -11.15
N LYS A 651 -22.54 -19.89 -11.14
CA LYS A 651 -22.84 -18.62 -11.81
C LYS A 651 -22.80 -18.74 -13.34
N ALA A 652 -21.98 -19.63 -13.88
CA ALA A 652 -21.89 -19.90 -15.32
C ALA A 652 -23.01 -20.82 -15.83
N ALA A 653 -23.73 -21.53 -14.95
CA ALA A 653 -24.76 -22.49 -15.32
C ALA A 653 -25.86 -21.87 -16.19
N ASP A 654 -26.13 -22.55 -17.30
CA ASP A 654 -27.15 -22.16 -18.29
C ASP A 654 -28.59 -22.35 -17.76
N THR A 655 -28.77 -23.31 -16.85
CA THR A 655 -30.06 -23.68 -16.28
C THR A 655 -30.01 -23.75 -14.75
N ARG A 656 -31.16 -23.49 -14.10
CA ARG A 656 -31.30 -23.66 -12.65
C ARG A 656 -31.00 -25.10 -12.21
N ASN A 657 -31.39 -26.09 -13.01
CA ASN A 657 -31.15 -27.49 -12.68
C ASN A 657 -29.65 -27.81 -12.70
N ALA A 658 -28.91 -27.33 -13.70
CA ALA A 658 -27.45 -27.46 -13.71
C ALA A 658 -26.82 -26.78 -12.50
N ALA A 659 -27.23 -25.55 -12.20
CA ALA A 659 -26.74 -24.80 -11.04
C ALA A 659 -26.99 -25.55 -9.71
N MET A 660 -28.19 -26.12 -9.54
CA MET A 660 -28.57 -26.91 -8.36
C MET A 660 -27.76 -28.22 -8.27
N MET A 661 -27.56 -28.92 -9.39
CA MET A 661 -26.74 -30.14 -9.40
C MET A 661 -25.29 -29.85 -9.01
N ILE A 662 -24.71 -28.73 -9.48
CA ILE A 662 -23.35 -28.32 -9.11
C ILE A 662 -23.29 -27.92 -7.63
N PHE A 663 -24.32 -27.26 -7.10
CA PHE A 663 -24.41 -26.95 -5.68
C PHE A 663 -24.41 -28.23 -4.82
N LEU A 664 -25.22 -29.22 -5.19
CA LEU A 664 -25.26 -30.51 -4.49
C LEU A 664 -23.94 -31.27 -4.60
N GLU A 665 -23.28 -31.24 -5.75
CA GLU A 665 -21.95 -31.82 -5.95
C GLU A 665 -20.90 -31.14 -5.05
N ALA A 666 -20.92 -29.82 -4.93
CA ALA A 666 -20.02 -29.09 -4.04
C ALA A 666 -20.23 -29.52 -2.57
N CYS A 667 -21.48 -29.65 -2.13
CA CYS A 667 -21.83 -30.16 -0.80
C CYS A 667 -21.34 -31.60 -0.60
N ALA A 668 -21.51 -32.47 -1.60
CA ALA A 668 -21.03 -33.85 -1.56
C ALA A 668 -19.49 -33.93 -1.50
N ALA A 669 -18.79 -32.99 -2.14
CA ALA A 669 -17.34 -32.84 -2.08
C ALA A 669 -16.85 -32.22 -0.75
N GLY A 670 -17.74 -31.88 0.19
CA GLY A 670 -17.40 -31.27 1.47
C GLY A 670 -17.02 -29.79 1.37
N VAL A 671 -17.39 -29.12 0.27
CA VAL A 671 -17.15 -27.68 0.10
C VAL A 671 -18.30 -26.88 0.69
N THR A 672 -17.99 -26.02 1.64
CA THR A 672 -18.98 -25.12 2.26
C THR A 672 -19.29 -23.95 1.32
N LEU A 673 -20.51 -23.89 0.81
CA LEU A 673 -21.04 -22.77 0.03
C LEU A 673 -21.83 -21.80 0.91
N THR A 674 -21.98 -20.56 0.44
CA THR A 674 -22.67 -19.50 1.18
C THR A 674 -24.18 -19.70 1.21
N GLU A 675 -24.82 -19.34 2.33
CA GLU A 675 -26.29 -19.37 2.46
C GLU A 675 -26.97 -18.45 1.43
N GLU A 676 -26.38 -17.28 1.17
CA GLU A 676 -26.83 -16.35 0.14
C GLU A 676 -26.91 -17.01 -1.26
N LEU A 677 -25.96 -17.87 -1.60
CA LEU A 677 -25.96 -18.60 -2.86
C LEU A 677 -27.09 -19.63 -2.92
N PHE A 678 -27.37 -20.30 -1.80
CA PHE A 678 -28.48 -21.23 -1.71
C PHE A 678 -29.83 -20.50 -1.84
N GLU A 679 -30.03 -19.41 -1.10
CA GLU A 679 -31.22 -18.58 -1.20
C GLU A 679 -31.42 -18.04 -2.62
N ALA A 680 -30.34 -17.58 -3.25
CA ALA A 680 -30.32 -17.14 -4.64
C ALA A 680 -30.78 -18.24 -5.62
N LEU A 681 -30.31 -19.47 -5.43
CA LEU A 681 -30.71 -20.61 -6.26
C LEU A 681 -32.17 -21.00 -6.03
N MET A 682 -32.63 -20.99 -4.78
CA MET A 682 -34.00 -21.36 -4.41
C MET A 682 -35.03 -20.30 -4.81
N GLY A 683 -34.69 -19.03 -4.64
CA GLY A 683 -35.53 -17.86 -4.96
C GLY A 683 -35.60 -17.51 -6.46
N SER A 684 -34.78 -18.13 -7.31
CA SER A 684 -34.84 -17.95 -8.77
C SER A 684 -36.12 -18.58 -9.37
N THR A 685 -37.22 -17.83 -9.41
CA THR A 685 -38.44 -18.27 -10.11
C THR A 685 -38.19 -18.36 -11.62
N GLN A 686 -38.86 -19.31 -12.27
CA GLN A 686 -38.63 -19.89 -13.63
C GLN A 686 -38.37 -18.94 -14.82
N TYR A 687 -38.42 -17.62 -14.66
CA TYR A 687 -38.19 -16.64 -15.73
C TYR A 687 -37.08 -15.62 -15.44
N LYS A 688 -36.41 -15.71 -14.28
CA LYS A 688 -35.20 -14.93 -13.99
C LYS A 688 -34.03 -15.89 -13.94
N THR A 689 -33.45 -16.13 -15.11
CA THR A 689 -32.18 -16.84 -15.35
C THR A 689 -31.20 -16.57 -14.23
N VAL A 690 -30.46 -17.60 -13.79
CA VAL A 690 -29.35 -17.53 -12.82
C VAL A 690 -28.34 -16.41 -13.14
N ALA A 691 -28.26 -15.98 -14.40
CA ALA A 691 -27.62 -14.73 -14.85
C ALA A 691 -28.12 -13.44 -14.15
N SER A 692 -29.26 -13.43 -13.45
CA SER A 692 -29.69 -12.31 -12.61
C SER A 692 -28.90 -12.20 -11.31
N LEU A 693 -28.15 -13.23 -10.91
CA LEU A 693 -27.20 -13.16 -9.80
C LEU A 693 -25.94 -12.34 -10.13
N SER A 694 -25.67 -12.08 -11.42
CA SER A 694 -24.63 -11.15 -11.86
C SER A 694 -25.14 -9.70 -12.03
N ARG A 695 -26.47 -9.47 -11.96
CA ARG A 695 -27.07 -8.13 -12.09
C ARG A 695 -27.17 -7.40 -10.75
N LYS A 696 -26.03 -7.20 -10.09
CA LYS A 696 -25.77 -5.94 -9.37
C LYS A 696 -24.93 -5.08 -10.33
N LEU A 697 -25.64 -4.40 -11.22
CA LEU A 697 -25.12 -3.49 -12.26
C LEU A 697 -24.11 -2.47 -11.70
N PRO A 698 -23.18 -2.01 -12.54
CA PRO A 698 -23.41 -0.69 -13.10
C PRO A 698 -23.43 -0.73 -14.64
N HIS A 699 -24.39 0.02 -15.19
CA HIS A 699 -24.60 0.32 -16.62
C HIS A 699 -25.35 -0.74 -17.42
N ASP A 700 -26.67 -0.57 -17.43
CA ASP A 700 -27.60 -0.80 -18.54
C ASP A 700 -29.01 -0.76 -17.93
N TYR A 701 -29.57 0.46 -17.90
CA TYR A 701 -31.01 0.69 -17.69
C TYR A 701 -31.79 0.20 -18.93
N ALA A 702 -31.74 -1.09 -19.20
CA ALA A 702 -32.67 -1.72 -20.13
C ALA A 702 -34.01 -1.89 -19.39
N ALA A 703 -35.09 -1.43 -20.05
CA ALA A 703 -36.43 -1.30 -19.51
C ALA A 703 -36.82 -2.49 -18.63
N SER A 704 -37.05 -2.22 -17.35
CA SER A 704 -37.50 -3.24 -16.41
C SER A 704 -38.97 -3.58 -16.70
N SER A 705 -39.44 -4.76 -16.32
CA SER A 705 -40.88 -5.10 -16.42
C SER A 705 -41.78 -4.14 -15.63
N LEU A 706 -41.21 -3.37 -14.69
CA LEU A 706 -41.88 -2.31 -13.97
C LEU A 706 -42.18 -1.10 -14.89
N ASP A 707 -41.29 -0.81 -15.85
CA ASP A 707 -41.44 0.33 -16.77
C ASP A 707 -42.61 0.09 -17.74
N ALA A 708 -42.83 -1.17 -18.13
CA ALA A 708 -44.00 -1.59 -18.90
C ALA A 708 -45.32 -1.45 -18.10
N GLN A 709 -45.28 -1.66 -16.78
CA GLN A 709 -46.44 -1.44 -15.89
C GLN A 709 -46.72 0.04 -15.64
N LEU A 710 -45.67 0.87 -15.62
CA LEU A 710 -45.76 2.31 -15.44
C LEU A 710 -46.02 3.08 -16.75
N LYS A 711 -46.12 2.38 -17.90
CA LYS A 711 -46.31 2.95 -19.25
C LYS A 711 -45.28 4.02 -19.63
N ILE A 712 -44.05 3.90 -19.12
CA ILE A 712 -43.01 4.89 -19.40
C ILE A 712 -42.44 4.62 -20.81
N PRO A 713 -42.43 5.61 -21.72
CA PRO A 713 -41.89 5.45 -23.07
C PRO A 713 -40.41 5.02 -23.03
N ALA A 714 -40.02 4.11 -23.94
CA ALA A 714 -38.67 3.53 -23.99
C ALA A 714 -37.56 4.54 -24.31
N ASP A 715 -37.94 5.74 -24.77
CA ASP A 715 -37.12 6.89 -25.12
C ASP A 715 -37.07 7.98 -24.03
N ALA A 716 -37.79 7.82 -22.91
CA ALA A 716 -37.77 8.79 -21.82
C ALA A 716 -36.39 8.87 -21.14
N ASP A 717 -35.94 10.07 -20.79
CA ASP A 717 -34.69 10.33 -20.07
C ASP A 717 -34.60 9.50 -18.76
N ALA A 718 -33.40 9.01 -18.43
CA ALA A 718 -33.12 8.23 -17.22
C ALA A 718 -33.48 9.01 -15.95
N HIS A 719 -33.41 10.34 -15.98
CA HIS A 719 -33.87 11.21 -14.89
C HIS A 719 -35.39 11.14 -14.69
N LEU A 720 -36.17 11.25 -15.76
CA LEU A 720 -37.63 11.11 -15.75
C LEU A 720 -38.07 9.73 -15.24
N ARG A 721 -37.38 8.66 -15.66
CA ARG A 721 -37.64 7.29 -15.18
C ARG A 721 -37.41 7.15 -13.68
N ARG A 722 -36.35 7.79 -13.15
CA ARG A 722 -36.05 7.79 -11.72
C ARG A 722 -37.12 8.55 -10.92
N GLU A 723 -37.59 9.68 -11.44
CA GLU A 723 -38.59 10.50 -10.77
C GLU A 723 -39.95 9.80 -10.68
N GLU A 724 -40.44 9.20 -11.77
CA GLU A 724 -41.69 8.46 -11.78
C GLU A 724 -41.64 7.21 -10.89
N ALA A 725 -40.50 6.50 -10.87
CA ALA A 725 -40.30 5.37 -9.98
C ALA A 725 -40.30 5.76 -8.49
N LEU A 726 -39.81 6.95 -8.15
CA LEU A 726 -39.89 7.49 -6.78
C LEU A 726 -41.31 7.90 -6.42
N ARG A 727 -42.02 8.55 -7.35
CA ARG A 727 -43.43 8.95 -7.20
C ARG A 727 -44.35 7.74 -7.00
N ALA A 728 -44.16 6.66 -7.76
CA ALA A 728 -44.91 5.41 -7.62
C ALA A 728 -44.66 4.70 -6.27
N ARG A 729 -43.52 4.94 -5.64
CA ARG A 729 -43.16 4.39 -4.32
C ARG A 729 -43.59 5.28 -3.15
N GLY A 730 -44.29 6.39 -3.43
CA GLY A 730 -44.70 7.37 -2.41
C GLY A 730 -43.51 8.02 -1.70
N LYS A 731 -42.33 8.06 -2.33
CA LYS A 731 -41.15 8.71 -1.76
C LYS A 731 -41.11 10.18 -2.19
N PRO A 732 -40.78 11.11 -1.26
CA PRO A 732 -40.68 12.53 -1.59
C PRO A 732 -39.60 12.75 -2.65
N LEU A 733 -39.92 13.58 -3.64
CA LEU A 733 -39.02 14.02 -4.69
C LEU A 733 -38.30 15.27 -4.21
N TYR A 734 -36.98 15.20 -4.15
CA TYR A 734 -36.13 16.35 -3.88
C TYR A 734 -35.65 16.89 -5.22
N ASP A 735 -35.91 18.17 -5.48
CA ASP A 735 -35.37 18.81 -6.68
C ASP A 735 -33.86 19.08 -6.52
N SER A 736 -33.23 19.65 -7.55
CA SER A 736 -31.77 19.93 -7.56
C SER A 736 -31.33 20.96 -6.51
N THR A 737 -32.27 21.60 -5.82
CA THR A 737 -32.06 22.56 -4.74
C THR A 737 -32.34 21.98 -3.35
N GLY A 738 -32.83 20.74 -3.27
CA GLY A 738 -33.00 20.00 -2.01
C GLY A 738 -34.32 20.25 -1.29
N ASP A 739 -35.27 20.95 -1.89
CA ASP A 739 -36.62 21.09 -1.35
C ASP A 739 -37.52 19.91 -1.75
N ALA A 740 -38.30 19.43 -0.78
CA ALA A 740 -39.30 18.37 -0.99
C ALA A 740 -40.65 19.01 -1.35
N GLY A 741 -41.13 18.72 -2.55
CA GLY A 741 -42.49 19.04 -3.02
C GLY A 741 -43.50 17.95 -2.69
#